data_AF-Q30U07-F1
#
_entry.id   AF-Q30U07-F1
#
_cell.length_a   1.000
_cell.length_b   1.000
_cell.length_c   1.000
_cell.angle_alpha   90.00
_cell.angle_beta   90.00
_cell.angle_gamma   90.00
#
_symmetry.space_group_name_H-M   'P 1'
#
loop_
_entity.id
_entity.type
_entity.pdbx_description
1 polymer ?
#
loop_
_entity_poly.entity_id
_entity_poly.type
_entity_poly.pdbx_seq_one_letter_code
_entity_poly.pdbx_strand_id
1 'polypeptide(L)'
;MRLDTDNTGWEMIGEQIVNNSSVSPQIEIFGNQVYVAYRNTNTSLTVKTLNLGDVTPTWADLGVISLSNGGSPYSSFKMALSANGTPSIAWADSNNYTLNIVKYDSDANDGVGAWDLPTEVFNFGGWNGQAKQIDLKFNGETPYVVFLKNSWEGAFVYTTTEEGSWEILGSTIELGNAASLDLEFDNTGTPYMISSDWQGVVVVKYNSDTSAWNELDPTNSSSALANTKVDLQFDSNNKPFLVGHDSNGEMVYMEFGPVPESSDNGGGSNGDEDNGDNDNNEDNGGGATPPPPSNGGGSSTPVAPTSPVTPAPTAPIVSTVDGTTVQTTTTTQTRTTTDASGNKTTATVSAEKFTILPVSTTRTDSTGGATTADVPLFWGESSRTEWATTASIPVGIGLSTEGSRAPAEVQTKQTALADLIFYIDNTTPNTDNGKSKMLSGGTTFLGALSNIETLVVNKVTLTSTDIAASVTPITITGTANTIVTTAGDIAPVEALVIDAHTLPFNSTLQLQNVEFAVIIGEDLTIRGGEGKNILFTGAGHQNIMLGEDDDELYAGDGDDTVGSAGGDDRIFGEAGNDTIFGGEGNDMLHGGSGTDVATYSGNIAEYIITRDEGKTYVALASNPNEIDTIINTETIKFADGNYTIENSIMLNKIATLYTQILGRQAEIDGFQYWAKDTISLGNIALGFIESAEYKSSSGVNWETLDASAKVEQFYEALLGRSSDEGGKAYWVNAINTGMTFEQAAEGFIESIEMQGIYQAKEDWNFFV
;
A
#
# COMPACT_ATOMS: atom_id res chain seq x y z
N MET A 1 -27.61 3.01 -10.05
CA MET A 1 -28.64 3.33 -9.04
C MET A 1 -28.97 4.81 -9.16
N ARG A 2 -30.18 5.23 -8.78
CA ARG A 2 -30.58 6.64 -8.70
C ARG A 2 -31.07 6.91 -7.29
N LEU A 3 -30.85 8.12 -6.79
CA LEU A 3 -31.48 8.56 -5.55
C LEU A 3 -33.00 8.68 -5.76
N ASP A 4 -33.80 8.18 -4.82
CA ASP A 4 -35.26 8.27 -4.86
C ASP A 4 -35.72 9.74 -4.87
N THR A 5 -36.98 9.96 -5.23
CA THR A 5 -37.52 11.32 -5.43
C THR A 5 -37.58 12.17 -4.16
N ASP A 6 -37.46 11.54 -2.99
CA ASP A 6 -37.42 12.15 -1.66
C ASP A 6 -36.01 12.22 -1.04
N ASN A 7 -34.97 11.79 -1.77
CA ASN A 7 -33.57 11.80 -1.36
C ASN A 7 -33.27 10.97 -0.08
N THR A 8 -34.04 9.93 0.18
CA THR A 8 -33.95 9.06 1.36
C THR A 8 -33.33 7.69 1.11
N GLY A 9 -33.16 7.31 -0.16
CA GLY A 9 -32.70 5.97 -0.52
C GLY A 9 -32.28 5.85 -1.98
N TRP A 10 -31.58 4.77 -2.29
CA TRP A 10 -31.15 4.47 -3.66
C TRP A 10 -32.07 3.41 -4.28
N GLU A 11 -32.53 3.66 -5.50
CA GLU A 11 -33.28 2.69 -6.30
C GLU A 11 -32.47 2.18 -7.49
N MET A 12 -32.71 0.91 -7.84
CA MET A 12 -32.22 0.30 -9.07
C MET A 12 -33.07 0.79 -10.25
N ILE A 13 -32.42 1.30 -11.29
CA ILE A 13 -33.10 1.73 -12.53
C ILE A 13 -32.65 0.86 -13.68
N GLY A 14 -33.62 0.32 -14.40
CA GLY A 14 -33.41 -0.56 -15.54
C GLY A 14 -33.08 -2.00 -15.13
N GLU A 15 -33.03 -2.87 -16.14
CA GLU A 15 -32.57 -4.25 -15.99
C GLU A 15 -31.03 -4.34 -16.07
N GLN A 16 -30.49 -5.47 -15.60
CA GLN A 16 -29.08 -5.78 -15.78
C GLN A 16 -28.79 -6.01 -17.28
N ILE A 17 -27.90 -5.18 -17.85
CA ILE A 17 -27.53 -5.23 -19.28
C ILE A 17 -26.11 -5.74 -19.55
N VAL A 18 -25.30 -5.84 -18.50
CA VAL A 18 -23.91 -6.30 -18.52
C VAL A 18 -23.85 -7.62 -17.75
N ASN A 19 -23.19 -8.64 -18.30
CA ASN A 19 -23.02 -9.95 -17.66
C ASN A 19 -21.52 -10.22 -17.39
N ASN A 20 -21.20 -11.35 -16.77
CA ASN A 20 -19.82 -11.69 -16.39
C ASN A 20 -18.85 -11.88 -17.58
N SER A 21 -19.34 -11.93 -18.82
CA SER A 21 -18.50 -11.95 -20.03
C SER A 21 -18.27 -10.57 -20.64
N SER A 22 -18.95 -9.54 -20.14
CA SER A 22 -18.78 -8.17 -20.57
C SER A 22 -17.58 -7.53 -19.86
N VAL A 23 -16.71 -6.85 -20.60
CA VAL A 23 -15.52 -6.17 -20.04
C VAL A 23 -15.53 -4.67 -20.31
N SER A 24 -14.95 -3.92 -19.37
CA SER A 24 -14.74 -2.46 -19.42
C SER A 24 -16.00 -1.62 -19.72
N PRO A 25 -17.11 -1.74 -18.95
CA PRO A 25 -18.28 -0.89 -19.17
C PRO A 25 -17.91 0.58 -18.97
N GLN A 26 -18.40 1.45 -19.86
CA GLN A 26 -18.30 2.91 -19.77
C GLN A 26 -19.71 3.49 -19.73
N ILE A 27 -19.94 4.48 -18.89
CA ILE A 27 -21.24 5.13 -18.70
C ILE A 27 -21.07 6.63 -18.91
N GLU A 28 -21.94 7.21 -19.72
CA GLU A 28 -21.99 8.65 -19.95
C GLU A 28 -23.42 9.16 -19.80
N ILE A 29 -23.59 10.37 -19.27
CA ILE A 29 -24.92 10.93 -18.96
C ILE A 29 -25.04 12.34 -19.54
N PHE A 30 -26.11 12.59 -20.29
CA PHE A 30 -26.46 13.91 -20.81
C PHE A 30 -27.93 14.23 -20.55
N GLY A 31 -28.20 15.17 -19.64
CA GLY A 31 -29.55 15.46 -19.19
C GLY A 31 -30.21 14.22 -18.58
N ASN A 32 -31.31 13.76 -19.16
CA ASN A 32 -31.99 12.53 -18.74
C ASN A 32 -31.53 11.28 -19.52
N GLN A 33 -30.63 11.42 -20.49
CA GLN A 33 -30.17 10.31 -21.31
C GLN A 33 -28.90 9.70 -20.71
N VAL A 34 -28.92 8.39 -20.51
CA VAL A 34 -27.76 7.59 -20.10
C VAL A 34 -27.33 6.73 -21.28
N TYR A 35 -26.04 6.69 -21.55
CA TYR A 35 -25.41 5.82 -22.54
C TYR A 35 -24.48 4.85 -21.85
N VAL A 36 -24.49 3.59 -22.29
CA VAL A 36 -23.58 2.56 -21.79
C VAL A 36 -22.94 1.84 -22.96
N ALA A 37 -21.61 1.83 -22.99
CA ALA A 37 -20.82 1.07 -23.95
C ALA A 37 -20.02 0.00 -23.23
N TYR A 38 -20.01 -1.23 -23.75
CA TYR A 38 -19.31 -2.34 -23.14
C TYR A 38 -18.89 -3.37 -24.19
N ARG A 39 -17.84 -4.11 -23.89
CA ARG A 39 -17.30 -5.13 -24.78
C ARG A 39 -17.88 -6.49 -24.42
N ASN A 40 -18.59 -7.12 -25.36
CA ASN A 40 -19.12 -8.48 -25.19
C ASN A 40 -18.19 -9.57 -25.75
N THR A 41 -17.40 -9.21 -26.76
CA THR A 41 -16.40 -10.09 -27.38
C THR A 41 -15.17 -9.27 -27.74
N ASN A 42 -14.03 -9.93 -28.01
CA ASN A 42 -12.82 -9.27 -28.53
C ASN A 42 -12.99 -8.61 -29.92
N THR A 43 -14.19 -8.66 -30.50
CA THR A 43 -14.48 -8.20 -31.86
C THR A 43 -15.63 -7.18 -31.93
N SER A 44 -16.25 -6.81 -30.80
CA SER A 44 -17.38 -5.89 -30.84
C SER A 44 -17.58 -5.09 -29.56
N LEU A 45 -18.04 -3.84 -29.72
CA LEU A 45 -18.57 -3.00 -28.65
C LEU A 45 -20.07 -2.88 -28.82
N THR A 46 -20.82 -3.13 -27.74
CA THR A 46 -22.27 -2.94 -27.70
C THR A 46 -22.57 -1.62 -27.02
N VAL A 47 -23.47 -0.83 -27.59
CA VAL A 47 -23.90 0.44 -27.02
C VAL A 47 -25.40 0.42 -26.78
N LYS A 48 -25.80 0.79 -25.56
CA LYS A 48 -27.19 0.89 -25.12
C LYS A 48 -27.46 2.28 -24.57
N THR A 49 -28.72 2.66 -24.54
CA THR A 49 -29.16 3.94 -24.01
C THR A 49 -30.43 3.81 -23.16
N LEU A 50 -30.61 4.69 -22.18
CA LEU A 50 -31.72 4.67 -21.23
C LEU A 50 -32.16 6.11 -20.93
N ASN A 51 -33.45 6.41 -21.08
CA ASN A 51 -34.00 7.73 -20.74
C ASN A 51 -34.60 7.71 -19.33
N LEU A 52 -33.98 8.43 -18.40
CA LEU A 52 -34.40 8.55 -17.00
C LEU A 52 -35.71 9.34 -16.83
N GLY A 53 -36.14 10.08 -17.85
CA GLY A 53 -37.41 10.79 -17.86
C GLY A 53 -38.63 9.90 -18.11
N ASP A 54 -38.41 8.65 -18.53
CA ASP A 54 -39.51 7.71 -18.76
C ASP A 54 -40.11 7.23 -17.44
N VAL A 55 -41.43 6.99 -17.42
CA VAL A 55 -42.15 6.46 -16.25
C VAL A 55 -41.59 5.10 -15.82
N THR A 56 -41.08 4.33 -16.78
CA THR A 56 -40.39 3.06 -16.53
C THR A 56 -39.20 3.01 -17.47
N PRO A 57 -38.02 3.49 -17.04
CA PRO A 57 -36.84 3.53 -17.90
C PRO A 57 -36.45 2.12 -18.36
N THR A 58 -36.35 1.92 -19.67
CA THR A 58 -35.91 0.65 -20.28
C THR A 58 -34.74 0.89 -21.22
N TRP A 59 -33.76 -0.02 -21.22
CA TRP A 59 -32.61 0.07 -22.12
C TRP A 59 -33.03 -0.17 -23.57
N ALA A 60 -32.62 0.73 -24.45
CA ALA A 60 -32.71 0.60 -25.90
C ALA A 60 -31.33 0.32 -26.51
N ASP A 61 -31.28 -0.48 -27.56
CA ASP A 61 -30.05 -0.75 -28.30
C ASP A 61 -29.71 0.43 -29.22
N LEU A 62 -28.49 0.96 -29.08
CA LEU A 62 -27.92 2.00 -29.96
C LEU A 62 -27.01 1.40 -31.04
N GLY A 63 -26.80 0.08 -31.01
CA GLY A 63 -26.08 -0.68 -32.03
C GLY A 63 -24.82 -1.38 -31.53
N VAL A 64 -24.14 -2.03 -32.46
CA VAL A 64 -22.90 -2.78 -32.23
C VAL A 64 -21.83 -2.26 -33.18
N ILE A 65 -20.71 -1.82 -32.60
CA ILE A 65 -19.53 -1.38 -33.35
C ILE A 65 -18.63 -2.60 -33.56
N SER A 66 -18.38 -2.95 -34.81
CA SER A 66 -17.47 -4.04 -35.15
C SER A 66 -16.03 -3.56 -35.07
N LEU A 67 -15.23 -4.23 -34.23
CA LEU A 67 -13.79 -4.04 -34.17
C LEU A 67 -13.14 -4.96 -35.22
N SER A 68 -12.01 -4.56 -35.80
CA SER A 68 -11.29 -5.44 -36.73
C SER A 68 -10.92 -6.76 -36.03
N ASN A 69 -10.93 -7.87 -36.80
CA ASN A 69 -10.89 -9.24 -36.30
C ASN A 69 -9.78 -9.51 -35.27
N GLY A 70 -10.13 -9.49 -33.98
CA GLY A 70 -9.26 -9.86 -32.86
C GLY A 70 -8.60 -8.67 -32.17
N GLY A 71 -9.39 -7.67 -31.76
CA GLY A 71 -8.91 -6.69 -30.80
C GLY A 71 -8.36 -7.42 -29.59
N SER A 72 -7.09 -7.16 -29.26
CA SER A 72 -6.49 -7.71 -28.06
C SER A 72 -7.39 -7.43 -26.84
N PRO A 73 -7.52 -8.34 -25.85
CA PRO A 73 -8.17 -8.01 -24.58
C PRO A 73 -7.56 -6.76 -23.92
N TYR A 74 -6.36 -6.34 -24.36
CA TYR A 74 -5.64 -5.15 -23.90
C TYR A 74 -5.97 -3.84 -24.64
N SER A 75 -6.82 -3.81 -25.68
CA SER A 75 -7.16 -2.52 -26.30
C SER A 75 -8.10 -1.72 -25.41
N SER A 76 -7.65 -0.55 -24.94
CA SER A 76 -8.52 0.42 -24.25
C SER A 76 -9.51 1.04 -25.25
N PHE A 77 -10.73 1.30 -24.78
CA PHE A 77 -11.72 2.12 -25.49
C PHE A 77 -12.35 3.12 -24.53
N LYS A 78 -12.80 4.24 -25.07
CA LYS A 78 -13.44 5.32 -24.31
C LYS A 78 -14.64 5.87 -25.05
N MET A 79 -15.70 6.13 -24.30
CA MET A 79 -16.91 6.80 -24.79
C MET A 79 -16.96 8.19 -24.18
N ALA A 80 -17.37 9.18 -24.96
CA ALA A 80 -17.63 10.53 -24.47
C ALA A 80 -18.78 11.15 -25.26
N LEU A 81 -19.39 12.18 -24.70
CA LEU A 81 -20.48 12.93 -25.32
C LEU A 81 -20.00 14.31 -25.75
N SER A 82 -20.38 14.75 -26.94
CA SER A 82 -20.26 16.17 -27.33
C SER A 82 -21.24 17.05 -26.55
N ALA A 83 -21.10 18.37 -26.65
CA ALA A 83 -21.95 19.33 -25.93
C ALA A 83 -23.46 19.22 -26.25
N ASN A 84 -23.83 18.66 -27.40
CA ASN A 84 -25.22 18.31 -27.75
C ASN A 84 -25.67 16.91 -27.28
N GLY A 85 -24.83 16.15 -26.58
CA GLY A 85 -25.15 14.82 -26.07
C GLY A 85 -24.95 13.69 -27.06
N THR A 86 -24.24 13.90 -28.17
CA THR A 86 -23.98 12.86 -29.18
C THR A 86 -22.82 11.97 -28.74
N PRO A 87 -23.02 10.65 -28.63
CA PRO A 87 -21.95 9.75 -28.20
C PRO A 87 -20.93 9.51 -29.31
N SER A 88 -19.67 9.47 -28.92
CA SER A 88 -18.54 9.04 -29.75
C SER A 88 -17.68 8.04 -28.99
N ILE A 89 -17.06 7.11 -29.69
CA ILE A 89 -16.22 6.06 -29.11
C ILE A 89 -14.88 6.02 -29.82
N ALA A 90 -13.79 6.09 -29.06
CA ALA A 90 -12.42 5.92 -29.53
C ALA A 90 -11.82 4.60 -29.03
N TRP A 91 -11.00 3.93 -29.86
CA TRP A 91 -10.30 2.70 -29.48
C TRP A 91 -8.98 2.50 -30.22
N ALA A 92 -8.06 1.78 -29.57
CA ALA A 92 -6.85 1.25 -30.22
C ALA A 92 -7.17 -0.05 -30.96
N ASP A 93 -6.87 -0.11 -32.25
CA ASP A 93 -6.87 -1.32 -33.04
C ASP A 93 -5.47 -1.95 -33.03
N SER A 94 -5.32 -3.04 -32.29
CA SER A 94 -4.06 -3.75 -32.14
C SER A 94 -3.60 -4.46 -33.42
N ASN A 95 -4.51 -4.80 -34.34
CA ASN A 95 -4.17 -5.53 -35.56
C ASN A 95 -3.72 -4.59 -36.67
N ASN A 96 -4.40 -3.45 -36.78
CA ASN A 96 -4.08 -2.44 -37.78
C ASN A 96 -3.09 -1.40 -37.26
N TYR A 97 -2.80 -1.41 -35.96
CA TYR A 97 -1.95 -0.42 -35.30
C TYR A 97 -2.49 0.99 -35.51
N THR A 98 -3.80 1.18 -35.34
CA THR A 98 -4.45 2.49 -35.52
C THR A 98 -5.24 2.88 -34.28
N LEU A 99 -5.32 4.18 -34.03
CA LEU A 99 -6.29 4.78 -33.14
C LEU A 99 -7.48 5.21 -33.99
N ASN A 100 -8.67 4.73 -33.67
CA ASN A 100 -9.87 5.02 -34.43
C ASN A 100 -10.91 5.67 -33.53
N ILE A 101 -11.79 6.44 -34.14
CA ILE A 101 -12.95 7.04 -33.50
C ILE A 101 -14.19 6.88 -34.37
N VAL A 102 -15.34 6.73 -33.75
CA VAL A 102 -16.64 6.71 -34.41
C VAL A 102 -17.62 7.60 -33.66
N LYS A 103 -18.49 8.28 -34.40
CA LYS A 103 -19.55 9.13 -33.87
C LYS A 103 -20.91 8.49 -34.17
N TYR A 104 -21.86 8.66 -33.27
CA TYR A 104 -23.24 8.28 -33.53
C TYR A 104 -23.93 9.35 -34.37
N ASP A 105 -24.54 8.95 -35.49
CA ASP A 105 -25.37 9.79 -36.34
C ASP A 105 -26.85 9.46 -36.11
N SER A 106 -27.55 10.33 -35.38
CA SER A 106 -28.99 10.20 -35.13
C SER A 106 -29.85 10.44 -36.37
N ASP A 107 -29.30 11.07 -37.41
CA ASP A 107 -30.00 11.46 -38.64
C ASP A 107 -29.76 10.46 -39.79
N ALA A 108 -29.06 9.36 -39.53
CA ALA A 108 -28.91 8.27 -40.48
C ALA A 108 -30.30 7.84 -41.00
N ASN A 109 -30.45 7.76 -42.32
CA ASN A 109 -31.73 7.56 -43.04
C ASN A 109 -32.42 6.19 -42.81
N ASP A 110 -32.14 5.49 -41.70
CA ASP A 110 -32.72 4.21 -41.32
C ASP A 110 -33.78 4.29 -40.22
N GLY A 111 -33.98 5.47 -39.61
CA GLY A 111 -35.00 5.71 -38.59
C GLY A 111 -34.67 5.14 -37.20
N VAL A 112 -33.44 4.63 -37.01
CA VAL A 112 -32.92 4.15 -35.72
C VAL A 112 -31.66 4.93 -35.31
N GLY A 113 -30.99 5.58 -36.26
CA GLY A 113 -29.67 6.20 -36.05
C GLY A 113 -28.58 5.14 -36.17
N ALA A 114 -27.43 5.51 -36.71
CA ALA A 114 -26.34 4.59 -36.99
C ALA A 114 -25.00 5.17 -36.56
N TRP A 115 -24.04 4.30 -36.25
CA TRP A 115 -22.66 4.71 -36.06
C TRP A 115 -22.01 4.98 -37.42
N ASP A 116 -21.28 6.09 -37.51
CA ASP A 116 -20.48 6.44 -38.69
C ASP A 116 -19.44 5.36 -39.02
N LEU A 117 -18.82 5.47 -40.19
CA LEU A 117 -17.64 4.66 -40.46
C LEU A 117 -16.48 5.11 -39.55
N PRO A 118 -15.70 4.16 -38.99
CA PRO A 118 -14.51 4.47 -38.21
C PRO A 118 -13.57 5.42 -38.95
N THR A 119 -13.17 6.51 -38.29
CA THR A 119 -12.15 7.44 -38.79
C THR A 119 -10.83 7.16 -38.07
N GLU A 120 -9.75 7.01 -38.84
CA GLU A 120 -8.39 6.88 -38.30
C GLU A 120 -7.92 8.24 -37.76
N VAL A 121 -7.61 8.29 -36.46
CA VAL A 121 -7.03 9.45 -35.77
C VAL A 121 -5.50 9.44 -35.90
N PHE A 122 -4.90 8.26 -35.71
CA PHE A 122 -3.46 8.08 -35.70
C PHE A 122 -3.06 6.67 -36.13
N ASN A 123 -1.94 6.54 -36.84
CA ASN A 123 -1.34 5.25 -37.20
C ASN A 123 -0.03 5.05 -36.43
N PHE A 124 0.02 4.00 -35.60
CA PHE A 124 1.16 3.67 -34.74
C PHE A 124 2.34 3.04 -35.50
N GLY A 125 2.18 2.64 -36.75
CA GLY A 125 3.28 2.12 -37.58
C GLY A 125 3.84 0.75 -37.17
N GLY A 126 3.28 0.10 -36.15
CA GLY A 126 3.64 -1.26 -35.72
C GLY A 126 3.39 -1.54 -34.23
N TRP A 127 3.71 -2.77 -33.80
CA TRP A 127 3.41 -3.29 -32.45
C TRP A 127 4.05 -2.46 -31.31
N ASN A 128 5.28 -1.99 -31.49
CA ASN A 128 6.00 -1.23 -30.46
C ASN A 128 5.42 0.19 -30.23
N GLY A 129 4.54 0.67 -31.12
CA GLY A 129 3.94 2.01 -31.03
C GLY A 129 2.50 2.03 -30.53
N GLN A 130 1.89 0.87 -30.22
CA GLN A 130 0.46 0.78 -29.86
C GLN A 130 0.11 1.65 -28.65
N ALA A 131 -1.13 2.15 -28.59
CA ALA A 131 -1.62 2.82 -27.40
C ALA A 131 -1.87 1.82 -26.25
N LYS A 132 -1.26 2.07 -25.10
CA LYS A 132 -1.49 1.37 -23.83
C LYS A 132 -2.76 1.88 -23.14
N GLN A 133 -2.99 3.19 -23.22
CA GLN A 133 -4.14 3.86 -22.60
C GLN A 133 -4.64 4.97 -23.52
N ILE A 134 -5.95 5.20 -23.50
CA ILE A 134 -6.65 6.23 -24.26
C ILE A 134 -7.60 6.95 -23.32
N ASP A 135 -7.74 8.27 -23.50
CA ASP A 135 -8.88 9.04 -23.04
C ASP A 135 -9.50 9.87 -24.18
N LEU A 136 -10.81 10.10 -24.12
CA LEU A 136 -11.58 10.86 -25.11
C LEU A 136 -12.47 11.87 -24.38
N LYS A 137 -12.38 13.13 -24.75
CA LYS A 137 -13.23 14.20 -24.21
C LYS A 137 -13.65 15.17 -25.30
N PHE A 138 -14.65 15.99 -25.02
CA PHE A 138 -15.09 17.06 -25.89
C PHE A 138 -14.92 18.41 -25.20
N ASN A 139 -14.42 19.39 -25.95
CA ASN A 139 -14.56 20.80 -25.61
C ASN A 139 -15.56 21.43 -26.58
N GLY A 140 -16.80 21.62 -26.13
CA GLY A 140 -17.91 21.94 -27.02
C GLY A 140 -18.23 20.76 -27.94
N GLU A 141 -18.12 20.97 -29.25
CA GLU A 141 -18.31 19.92 -30.28
C GLU A 141 -16.99 19.36 -30.81
N THR A 142 -15.86 19.87 -30.34
CA THR A 142 -14.52 19.47 -30.80
C THR A 142 -14.02 18.28 -29.97
N PRO A 143 -13.73 17.12 -30.60
CA PRO A 143 -13.19 15.97 -29.90
C PRO A 143 -11.68 16.10 -29.66
N TYR A 144 -11.25 15.66 -28.49
CA TYR A 144 -9.84 15.53 -28.13
C TYR A 144 -9.59 14.09 -27.70
N VAL A 145 -8.62 13.45 -28.33
CA VAL A 145 -8.18 12.10 -27.97
C VAL A 145 -6.76 12.17 -27.46
N VAL A 146 -6.54 11.66 -26.25
CA VAL A 146 -5.21 11.52 -25.67
C VAL A 146 -4.84 10.05 -25.57
N PHE A 147 -3.58 9.71 -25.80
CA PHE A 147 -3.11 8.34 -25.62
C PHE A 147 -1.64 8.25 -25.21
N LEU A 148 -1.31 7.16 -24.52
CA LEU A 148 0.06 6.76 -24.15
C LEU A 148 0.55 5.66 -25.08
N LYS A 149 1.73 5.80 -25.68
CA LYS A 149 2.34 4.74 -26.49
C LYS A 149 3.03 3.68 -25.61
N ASN A 150 3.13 2.46 -26.12
CA ASN A 150 3.72 1.30 -25.43
C ASN A 150 5.26 1.32 -25.42
N SER A 151 5.91 1.97 -26.38
CA SER A 151 7.32 2.38 -26.30
C SER A 151 7.44 3.55 -25.33
N TRP A 152 8.50 3.60 -24.53
CA TRP A 152 8.82 4.50 -23.40
C TRP A 152 8.81 6.02 -23.68
N GLU A 153 7.87 6.53 -24.48
CA GLU A 153 7.95 7.84 -25.13
C GLU A 153 6.55 8.47 -25.17
N GLY A 154 6.19 9.09 -24.05
CA GLY A 154 5.25 10.20 -23.94
C GLY A 154 3.76 10.01 -24.26
N ALA A 155 2.98 11.02 -23.85
CA ALA A 155 1.58 11.19 -24.17
C ALA A 155 1.39 12.12 -25.38
N PHE A 156 0.36 11.83 -26.17
CA PHE A 156 0.00 12.58 -27.36
C PHE A 156 -1.47 12.98 -27.30
N VAL A 157 -1.75 14.25 -27.56
CA VAL A 157 -3.12 14.77 -27.65
C VAL A 157 -3.40 15.12 -29.11
N TYR A 158 -4.50 14.60 -29.64
CA TYR A 158 -5.00 14.89 -30.98
C TYR A 158 -6.35 15.56 -30.89
N THR A 159 -6.58 16.54 -31.75
CA THR A 159 -7.85 17.27 -31.90
C THR A 159 -8.15 17.45 -33.38
N THR A 160 -9.36 17.90 -33.71
CA THR A 160 -9.72 18.24 -35.09
C THR A 160 -9.53 19.72 -35.38
N THR A 161 -9.08 20.04 -36.59
CA THR A 161 -9.14 21.40 -37.15
C THR A 161 -10.59 21.83 -37.38
N GLU A 162 -10.82 23.11 -37.67
CA GLU A 162 -12.14 23.62 -38.11
C GLU A 162 -12.67 22.89 -39.36
N GLU A 163 -11.78 22.33 -40.19
CA GLU A 163 -12.14 21.54 -41.39
C GLU A 163 -12.39 20.06 -41.08
N GLY A 164 -12.28 19.63 -39.81
CA GLY A 164 -12.55 18.26 -39.36
C GLY A 164 -11.40 17.28 -39.56
N SER A 165 -10.19 17.75 -39.88
CA SER A 165 -9.00 16.89 -40.00
C SER A 165 -8.30 16.73 -38.66
N TRP A 166 -7.82 15.53 -38.34
CA TRP A 166 -7.07 15.27 -37.11
C TRP A 166 -5.65 15.86 -37.15
N GLU A 167 -5.27 16.55 -36.08
CA GLU A 167 -3.93 17.11 -35.87
C GLU A 167 -3.47 16.94 -34.43
N ILE A 168 -2.16 16.99 -34.21
CA ILE A 168 -1.56 16.93 -32.88
C ILE A 168 -1.65 18.29 -32.18
N LEU A 169 -2.03 18.30 -30.90
CA LEU A 169 -2.07 19.48 -30.06
C LEU A 169 -0.77 19.62 -29.27
N GLY A 170 0.10 20.53 -29.73
CA GLY A 170 1.37 20.84 -29.08
C GLY A 170 2.45 19.76 -29.27
N SER A 171 3.48 19.81 -28.42
CA SER A 171 4.59 18.84 -28.43
C SER A 171 4.26 17.55 -27.67
N THR A 172 5.03 16.48 -27.94
CA THR A 172 5.04 15.27 -27.10
C THR A 172 5.34 15.62 -25.65
N ILE A 173 4.71 14.90 -24.72
CA ILE A 173 4.83 15.12 -23.28
C ILE A 173 5.47 13.91 -22.66
N GLU A 174 6.65 14.05 -22.07
CA GLU A 174 7.36 12.94 -21.41
C GLU A 174 6.75 12.67 -20.03
N LEU A 175 5.93 11.61 -19.92
CA LEU A 175 5.25 11.22 -18.67
C LEU A 175 5.81 9.94 -18.03
N GLY A 176 6.96 9.45 -18.48
CA GLY A 176 7.57 8.23 -17.94
C GLY A 176 6.67 6.98 -18.05
N ASN A 177 6.77 6.08 -17.07
CA ASN A 177 5.99 4.83 -17.00
C ASN A 177 4.59 5.06 -16.40
N ALA A 178 3.84 5.98 -16.98
CA ALA A 178 2.48 6.29 -16.58
C ALA A 178 1.59 5.03 -16.43
N ALA A 179 0.93 4.94 -15.27
CA ALA A 179 -0.07 3.94 -14.89
C ALA A 179 -1.51 4.40 -15.21
N SER A 180 -1.75 5.73 -15.23
CA SER A 180 -3.01 6.32 -15.66
C SER A 180 -2.82 7.55 -16.57
N LEU A 181 -3.87 7.91 -17.32
CA LEU A 181 -3.95 9.03 -18.25
C LEU A 181 -5.41 9.48 -18.32
N ASP A 182 -5.65 10.77 -18.12
CA ASP A 182 -6.96 11.43 -18.23
C ASP A 182 -6.78 12.84 -18.85
N LEU A 183 -7.77 13.29 -19.61
CA LEU A 183 -7.83 14.64 -20.16
C LEU A 183 -9.00 15.40 -19.51
N GLU A 184 -8.79 16.66 -19.15
CA GLU A 184 -9.83 17.50 -18.59
C GLU A 184 -9.71 18.95 -19.07
N PHE A 185 -10.82 19.70 -19.05
CA PHE A 185 -10.82 21.10 -19.44
C PHE A 185 -11.16 22.00 -18.27
N ASP A 186 -10.45 23.13 -18.16
CA ASP A 186 -10.86 24.16 -17.22
C ASP A 186 -12.14 24.89 -17.69
N ASN A 187 -12.70 25.76 -16.86
CA ASN A 187 -13.92 26.50 -17.15
C ASN A 187 -13.79 27.45 -18.35
N THR A 188 -12.58 27.66 -18.88
CA THR A 188 -12.31 28.45 -20.08
C THR A 188 -12.13 27.59 -21.34
N GLY A 189 -12.13 26.26 -21.20
CA GLY A 189 -11.87 25.30 -22.27
C GLY A 189 -10.37 25.06 -22.52
N THR A 190 -9.49 25.43 -21.59
CA THR A 190 -8.06 25.11 -21.70
C THR A 190 -7.84 23.65 -21.31
N PRO A 191 -7.14 22.83 -22.12
CA PRO A 191 -6.91 21.44 -21.79
C PRO A 191 -5.80 21.25 -20.75
N TYR A 192 -6.05 20.30 -19.86
CA TYR A 192 -5.14 19.78 -18.84
C TYR A 192 -5.08 18.27 -19.00
N MET A 193 -3.90 17.71 -18.81
CA MET A 193 -3.73 16.26 -18.79
C MET A 193 -3.19 15.85 -17.43
N ILE A 194 -3.74 14.76 -16.93
CA ILE A 194 -3.37 14.15 -15.67
C ILE A 194 -2.82 12.78 -15.97
N SER A 195 -1.70 12.46 -15.34
CA SER A 195 -1.16 11.12 -15.33
C SER A 195 -0.70 10.77 -13.94
N SER A 196 -0.87 9.51 -13.56
CA SER A 196 -0.26 8.99 -12.34
C SER A 196 0.66 7.83 -12.68
N ASP A 197 1.72 7.68 -11.91
CA ASP A 197 2.56 6.50 -11.88
C ASP A 197 2.88 6.10 -10.43
N TRP A 198 3.92 5.29 -10.24
CA TRP A 198 4.38 4.83 -8.92
C TRP A 198 5.10 5.93 -8.12
N GLN A 199 5.47 7.05 -8.74
CA GLN A 199 6.12 8.20 -8.10
C GLN A 199 5.11 9.26 -7.69
N GLY A 200 3.97 9.34 -8.39
CA GLY A 200 2.87 10.22 -8.02
C GLY A 200 2.02 10.68 -9.20
N VAL A 201 1.35 11.82 -9.03
CA VAL A 201 0.53 12.46 -10.07
C VAL A 201 1.28 13.63 -10.71
N VAL A 202 1.26 13.65 -12.04
CA VAL A 202 1.73 14.75 -12.89
C VAL A 202 0.52 15.43 -13.53
N VAL A 203 0.43 16.75 -13.39
CA VAL A 203 -0.57 17.56 -14.09
C VAL A 203 0.13 18.54 -15.01
N VAL A 204 -0.26 18.53 -16.27
CA VAL A 204 0.30 19.39 -17.31
C VAL A 204 -0.81 20.19 -17.98
N LYS A 205 -0.59 21.50 -18.09
CA LYS A 205 -1.50 22.46 -18.70
C LYS A 205 -1.03 22.85 -20.09
N TYR A 206 -1.94 22.87 -21.06
CA TYR A 206 -1.64 23.40 -22.38
C TYR A 206 -1.55 24.92 -22.37
N ASN A 207 -0.51 25.46 -23.00
CA ASN A 207 -0.32 26.88 -23.22
C ASN A 207 -0.46 27.18 -24.71
N SER A 208 -1.59 27.81 -25.08
CA SER A 208 -1.92 28.17 -26.46
C SER A 208 -0.93 29.14 -27.10
N ASP A 209 -0.30 30.03 -26.32
CA ASP A 209 0.61 31.05 -26.85
C ASP A 209 1.93 30.44 -27.31
N THR A 210 2.35 29.35 -26.67
CA THR A 210 3.62 28.65 -26.96
C THR A 210 3.41 27.32 -27.68
N SER A 211 2.16 26.86 -27.81
CA SER A 211 1.81 25.51 -28.26
C SER A 211 2.55 24.40 -27.48
N ALA A 212 2.83 24.65 -26.20
CA ALA A 212 3.58 23.76 -25.33
C ALA A 212 2.73 23.29 -24.14
N TRP A 213 3.08 22.13 -23.61
CA TRP A 213 2.51 21.61 -22.36
C TRP A 213 3.45 21.92 -21.21
N ASN A 214 2.95 22.58 -20.18
CA ASN A 214 3.72 22.99 -19.01
C ASN A 214 3.26 22.21 -17.78
N GLU A 215 4.21 21.60 -17.08
CA GLU A 215 3.95 20.91 -15.82
C GLU A 215 3.57 21.91 -14.73
N LEU A 216 2.56 21.55 -13.95
CA LEU A 216 2.14 22.28 -12.76
C LEU A 216 2.68 21.52 -11.56
N ASP A 217 3.61 22.12 -10.82
CA ASP A 217 4.19 21.54 -9.60
C ASP A 217 3.14 21.56 -8.47
N PRO A 218 2.65 20.39 -8.00
CA PRO A 218 1.77 20.34 -6.84
C PRO A 218 2.61 20.59 -5.58
N THR A 219 2.33 21.69 -4.87
CA THR A 219 3.09 22.13 -3.68
C THR A 219 2.97 21.21 -2.45
N ASN A 220 2.41 20.01 -2.57
CA ASN A 220 2.35 18.97 -1.54
C ASN A 220 2.35 17.58 -2.21
N SER A 221 3.12 16.65 -1.64
CA SER A 221 3.42 15.28 -2.06
C SER A 221 2.46 14.63 -3.06
N SER A 222 2.85 14.61 -4.33
CA SER A 222 2.19 13.88 -5.42
C SER A 222 2.14 12.35 -5.22
N SER A 223 2.84 11.80 -4.22
CA SER A 223 2.92 10.35 -3.93
C SER A 223 1.69 9.75 -3.26
N ALA A 224 0.85 10.55 -2.58
CA ALA A 224 -0.35 10.04 -1.88
C ALA A 224 -1.41 9.47 -2.83
N LEU A 225 -1.38 9.88 -4.11
CA LEU A 225 -2.27 9.41 -5.16
C LEU A 225 -1.57 8.49 -6.17
N ALA A 226 -0.38 7.98 -5.84
CA ALA A 226 0.36 7.08 -6.73
C ALA A 226 -0.46 5.81 -7.05
N ASN A 227 -0.45 5.38 -8.31
CA ASN A 227 -1.21 4.23 -8.83
C ASN A 227 -2.75 4.30 -8.65
N THR A 228 -3.33 5.47 -8.39
CA THR A 228 -4.79 5.62 -8.22
C THR A 228 -5.41 6.34 -9.42
N LYS A 229 -6.70 6.13 -9.67
CA LYS A 229 -7.43 6.95 -10.64
C LYS A 229 -7.72 8.29 -9.96
N VAL A 230 -7.19 9.35 -10.54
CA VAL A 230 -7.35 10.72 -10.05
C VAL A 230 -8.13 11.51 -11.07
N ASP A 231 -9.14 12.22 -10.61
CA ASP A 231 -9.92 13.15 -11.41
C ASP A 231 -9.47 14.58 -11.08
N LEU A 232 -9.28 15.39 -12.12
CA LEU A 232 -9.05 16.82 -11.97
C LEU A 232 -10.38 17.56 -12.01
N GLN A 233 -10.56 18.50 -11.10
CA GLN A 233 -11.72 19.37 -11.10
C GLN A 233 -11.29 20.83 -10.94
N PHE A 234 -12.21 21.73 -11.25
CA PHE A 234 -11.98 23.16 -11.18
C PHE A 234 -13.05 23.82 -10.31
N ASP A 235 -12.62 24.68 -9.40
CA ASP A 235 -13.56 25.46 -8.59
C ASP A 235 -14.22 26.57 -9.43
N SER A 236 -15.14 27.33 -8.81
CA SER A 236 -15.80 28.46 -9.48
C SER A 236 -14.85 29.59 -9.93
N ASN A 237 -13.62 29.61 -9.43
CA ASN A 237 -12.58 30.57 -9.78
C ASN A 237 -11.59 30.02 -10.82
N ASN A 238 -11.87 28.85 -11.40
CA ASN A 238 -10.99 28.15 -12.34
C ASN A 238 -9.67 27.66 -11.71
N LYS A 239 -9.64 27.48 -10.39
CA LYS A 239 -8.50 26.88 -9.68
C LYS A 239 -8.60 25.35 -9.79
N PRO A 240 -7.56 24.67 -10.31
CA PRO A 240 -7.54 23.21 -10.34
C PRO A 240 -7.43 22.65 -8.92
N PHE A 241 -8.05 21.49 -8.70
CA PHE A 241 -7.83 20.62 -7.56
C PHE A 241 -8.00 19.16 -7.97
N LEU A 242 -7.24 18.27 -7.35
CA LEU A 242 -7.30 16.84 -7.60
C LEU A 242 -8.23 16.18 -6.58
N VAL A 243 -9.00 15.22 -7.07
CA VAL A 243 -9.82 14.32 -6.27
C VAL A 243 -9.43 12.91 -6.64
N GLY A 244 -8.99 12.13 -5.68
CA GLY A 244 -8.62 10.73 -5.89
C GLY A 244 -8.86 9.91 -4.65
N HIS A 245 -8.62 8.63 -4.75
CA HIS A 245 -8.49 7.78 -3.57
C HIS A 245 -7.01 7.59 -3.28
N ASP A 246 -6.59 7.56 -2.02
CA ASP A 246 -5.25 7.11 -1.68
C ASP A 246 -5.14 5.58 -1.69
N SER A 247 -3.99 5.03 -1.29
CA SER A 247 -3.78 3.59 -1.18
C SER A 247 -4.66 2.90 -0.12
N ASN A 248 -5.32 3.66 0.74
CA ASN A 248 -6.28 3.16 1.74
C ASN A 248 -7.73 3.21 1.24
N GLY A 249 -7.97 3.75 0.04
CA GLY A 249 -9.32 3.93 -0.50
C GLY A 249 -10.03 5.18 0.01
N GLU A 250 -9.36 6.04 0.78
CA GLU A 250 -9.94 7.28 1.29
C GLU A 250 -9.93 8.38 0.22
N MET A 251 -10.99 9.20 0.20
CA MET A 251 -11.08 10.33 -0.71
C MET A 251 -10.10 11.44 -0.31
N VAL A 252 -9.07 11.65 -1.11
CA VAL A 252 -8.09 12.73 -0.93
C VAL A 252 -8.39 13.89 -1.86
N TYR A 253 -8.33 15.09 -1.29
CA TYR A 253 -8.46 16.37 -2.00
C TYR A 253 -7.12 17.11 -1.98
N MET A 254 -6.58 17.46 -3.14
CA MET A 254 -5.33 18.24 -3.23
C MET A 254 -5.54 19.53 -4.02
N GLU A 255 -5.29 20.67 -3.40
CA GLU A 255 -5.29 21.98 -4.06
C GLU A 255 -3.89 22.37 -4.56
N PHE A 256 -3.81 23.01 -5.72
CA PHE A 256 -2.56 23.60 -6.20
C PHE A 256 -2.26 24.90 -5.44
N GLY A 257 -1.01 25.08 -5.02
CA GLY A 257 -0.55 26.31 -4.35
C GLY A 257 -0.67 27.56 -5.24
N PRO A 258 -0.56 28.77 -4.66
CA PRO A 258 -0.62 30.00 -5.44
C PRO A 258 0.54 30.06 -6.44
N VAL A 259 0.22 30.28 -7.71
CA VAL A 259 1.20 30.54 -8.79
C VAL A 259 2.05 31.74 -8.38
N PRO A 260 3.40 31.64 -8.34
CA PRO A 260 4.24 32.81 -8.12
C PRO A 260 3.98 33.81 -9.26
N GLU A 261 3.55 35.03 -8.91
CA GLU A 261 3.45 36.10 -9.90
C GLU A 261 4.83 36.33 -10.52
N SER A 262 4.90 36.17 -11.84
CA SER A 262 6.12 36.39 -12.62
C SER A 262 6.65 37.79 -12.37
N SER A 263 7.87 37.89 -11.82
CA SER A 263 8.61 39.15 -11.82
C SER A 263 8.97 39.50 -13.26
N ASP A 264 8.20 40.41 -13.81
CA ASP A 264 8.52 41.21 -14.99
C ASP A 264 9.90 41.86 -14.79
N ASN A 265 10.87 41.47 -15.61
CA ASN A 265 12.05 42.30 -15.84
C ASN A 265 12.50 42.11 -17.29
N GLY A 266 11.89 42.90 -18.16
CA GLY A 266 12.20 42.93 -19.57
C GLY A 266 13.61 43.39 -19.92
N GLY A 267 13.95 43.21 -21.19
CA GLY A 267 14.81 44.17 -21.89
C GLY A 267 15.93 43.60 -22.75
N GLY A 268 15.56 42.98 -23.88
CA GLY A 268 16.28 43.05 -25.18
C GLY A 268 17.66 42.38 -25.27
N SER A 269 18.19 42.01 -26.42
CA SER A 269 17.75 42.07 -27.82
C SER A 269 18.83 41.29 -28.61
N ASN A 270 18.37 40.53 -29.62
CA ASN A 270 19.03 40.14 -30.88
C ASN A 270 20.51 39.70 -30.84
N GLY A 271 20.92 38.60 -31.45
CA GLY A 271 20.29 37.78 -32.45
C GLY A 271 21.37 36.94 -33.14
N ASP A 272 20.88 35.89 -33.79
CA ASP A 272 21.36 35.31 -35.04
C ASP A 272 22.74 34.64 -35.13
N GLU A 273 22.61 33.39 -35.59
CA GLU A 273 23.39 32.75 -36.66
C GLU A 273 24.62 31.90 -36.28
N ASP A 274 24.34 30.60 -36.30
CA ASP A 274 24.79 29.68 -37.35
C ASP A 274 26.11 28.89 -37.14
N ASN A 275 25.93 27.57 -37.26
CA ASN A 275 26.83 26.54 -37.80
C ASN A 275 28.29 26.42 -37.33
N GLY A 276 28.64 25.19 -36.95
CA GLY A 276 29.87 24.58 -37.46
C GLY A 276 30.61 23.69 -36.47
N ASP A 277 30.49 22.38 -36.68
CA ASP A 277 31.51 21.39 -36.31
C ASP A 277 32.91 21.86 -36.70
N ASN A 278 33.89 21.69 -35.82
CA ASN A 278 35.05 20.84 -36.14
C ASN A 278 35.97 20.63 -34.93
N ASP A 279 36.31 19.35 -34.74
CA ASP A 279 37.49 18.88 -34.02
C ASP A 279 38.77 19.56 -34.53
N ASN A 280 39.73 19.76 -33.62
CA ASN A 280 41.11 19.33 -33.88
C ASN A 280 41.97 19.25 -32.62
N ASN A 281 42.67 18.12 -32.58
CA ASN A 281 43.68 17.69 -31.63
C ASN A 281 45.08 18.19 -32.04
N GLU A 282 46.06 17.93 -31.17
CA GLU A 282 47.53 17.88 -31.37
C GLU A 282 48.42 19.01 -30.81
N ASP A 283 49.04 18.67 -29.66
CA ASP A 283 50.46 18.27 -29.49
C ASP A 283 51.64 19.29 -29.33
N ASN A 284 52.40 19.01 -28.25
CA ASN A 284 53.83 19.13 -27.92
C ASN A 284 54.68 20.42 -28.02
N GLY A 285 55.30 20.77 -26.87
CA GLY A 285 56.75 20.52 -26.67
C GLY A 285 57.71 21.66 -26.26
N GLY A 286 58.32 21.55 -25.06
CA GLY A 286 59.79 21.71 -24.86
C GLY A 286 60.37 22.76 -23.87
N GLY A 287 61.18 22.31 -22.89
CA GLY A 287 62.48 22.96 -22.56
C GLY A 287 63.00 23.14 -21.09
N ALA A 288 64.00 22.31 -20.72
CA ALA A 288 65.23 22.59 -19.91
C ALA A 288 65.34 22.32 -18.36
N THR A 289 66.58 21.99 -17.92
CA THR A 289 67.11 21.07 -16.86
C THR A 289 68.10 21.79 -15.84
N PRO A 290 69.00 21.16 -15.00
CA PRO A 290 68.95 20.17 -13.88
C PRO A 290 69.85 20.54 -12.59
N PRO A 291 70.55 19.64 -11.80
CA PRO A 291 70.44 19.40 -10.32
C PRO A 291 71.76 19.68 -9.49
N PRO A 292 72.04 19.22 -8.21
CA PRO A 292 72.38 17.82 -7.74
C PRO A 292 72.17 17.53 -6.19
N PRO A 293 72.87 16.58 -5.49
CA PRO A 293 72.50 15.17 -5.25
C PRO A 293 72.36 14.74 -3.75
N SER A 294 71.74 13.57 -3.49
CA SER A 294 71.71 12.90 -2.18
C SER A 294 72.61 11.66 -2.13
N ASN A 295 73.16 11.37 -0.95
CA ASN A 295 74.10 10.28 -0.69
C ASN A 295 73.77 9.61 0.65
N GLY A 296 73.85 8.27 0.72
CA GLY A 296 74.02 7.53 1.98
C GLY A 296 72.92 6.51 2.32
N GLY A 297 73.24 5.22 2.16
CA GLY A 297 72.39 4.09 2.58
C GLY A 297 72.65 3.59 4.01
N GLY A 298 71.80 2.66 4.46
CA GLY A 298 71.98 1.91 5.71
C GLY A 298 70.83 0.91 5.96
N SER A 299 71.20 -0.36 6.08
CA SER A 299 70.34 -1.54 6.30
C SER A 299 69.96 -1.76 7.77
N SER A 300 68.73 -2.20 8.09
CA SER A 300 68.45 -3.30 9.07
C SER A 300 66.95 -3.59 9.30
N THR A 301 66.60 -4.87 9.12
CA THR A 301 65.53 -5.71 9.75
C THR A 301 64.03 -5.32 9.67
N PRO A 302 63.13 -6.27 9.36
CA PRO A 302 61.68 -6.05 9.36
C PRO A 302 61.10 -6.11 10.78
N VAL A 303 60.34 -5.08 11.15
CA VAL A 303 59.54 -5.01 12.38
C VAL A 303 58.22 -5.76 12.15
N ALA A 304 57.84 -6.63 13.08
CA ALA A 304 56.57 -7.35 13.06
C ALA A 304 55.38 -6.38 13.18
N PRO A 305 54.24 -6.64 12.51
CA PRO A 305 53.06 -5.78 12.62
C PRO A 305 52.53 -5.81 14.05
N THR A 306 52.41 -4.63 14.66
CA THR A 306 51.73 -4.45 15.95
C THR A 306 50.24 -4.75 15.78
N SER A 307 49.70 -5.63 16.62
CA SER A 307 48.25 -5.87 16.72
C SER A 307 47.50 -4.55 16.91
N PRO A 308 46.30 -4.38 16.31
CA PRO A 308 45.51 -3.17 16.50
C PRO A 308 45.15 -3.04 17.98
N VAL A 309 45.52 -1.92 18.57
CA VAL A 309 45.11 -1.55 19.93
C VAL A 309 43.64 -1.16 19.86
N THR A 310 42.76 -1.99 20.41
CA THR A 310 41.36 -1.63 20.65
C THR A 310 41.34 -0.39 21.57
N PRO A 311 40.66 0.71 21.21
CA PRO A 311 40.58 1.87 22.09
C PRO A 311 39.89 1.47 23.40
N ALA A 312 40.45 1.92 24.53
CA ALA A 312 39.86 1.68 25.85
C ALA A 312 38.48 2.37 25.95
N PRO A 313 37.48 1.74 26.59
CA PRO A 313 36.17 2.35 26.75
C PRO A 313 36.28 3.66 27.54
N THR A 314 35.61 4.70 27.04
CA THR A 314 35.49 6.00 27.71
C THR A 314 34.80 5.80 29.06
N ALA A 315 35.32 6.40 30.14
CA ALA A 315 34.71 6.30 31.46
C ALA A 315 33.27 6.86 31.46
N PRO A 316 32.31 6.24 32.17
CA PRO A 316 30.91 6.68 32.18
C PRO A 316 30.78 8.10 32.74
N ILE A 317 29.99 8.93 32.07
CA ILE A 317 29.58 10.24 32.59
C ILE A 317 28.40 9.99 33.52
N VAL A 318 28.45 10.55 34.74
CA VAL A 318 27.38 10.43 35.73
C VAL A 318 26.75 11.79 35.97
N SER A 319 25.45 11.90 35.80
CA SER A 319 24.65 13.09 36.13
C SER A 319 23.45 12.72 37.00
N THR A 320 22.76 13.74 37.50
CA THR A 320 21.48 13.57 38.21
C THR A 320 20.40 14.31 37.44
N VAL A 321 19.35 13.61 37.05
CA VAL A 321 18.15 14.18 36.42
C VAL A 321 16.98 13.78 37.29
N ASP A 322 16.18 14.76 37.71
CA ASP A 322 15.04 14.56 38.60
C ASP A 322 15.30 13.66 39.84
N GLY A 323 16.47 13.85 40.45
CA GLY A 323 16.90 13.10 41.63
C GLY A 323 17.32 11.64 41.35
N THR A 324 17.25 11.15 40.11
CA THR A 324 17.78 9.85 39.70
C THR A 324 19.19 9.95 39.10
N THR A 325 20.01 8.93 39.31
CA THR A 325 21.37 8.87 38.77
C THR A 325 21.32 8.35 37.34
N VAL A 326 21.83 9.15 36.40
CA VAL A 326 21.95 8.80 34.99
C VAL A 326 23.41 8.51 34.67
N GLN A 327 23.68 7.33 34.13
CA GLN A 327 25.00 6.92 33.65
C GLN A 327 24.98 6.89 32.12
N THR A 328 25.93 7.58 31.49
CA THR A 328 26.06 7.63 30.03
C THR A 328 27.36 6.95 29.59
N THR A 329 27.27 6.04 28.64
CA THR A 329 28.41 5.39 27.99
C THR A 329 28.24 5.41 26.48
N THR A 330 29.34 5.55 25.74
CA THR A 330 29.35 5.45 24.28
C THR A 330 30.01 4.14 23.89
N THR A 331 29.38 3.38 22.99
CA THR A 331 29.89 2.11 22.49
C THR A 331 29.95 2.14 20.97
N THR A 332 30.93 1.44 20.40
CA THR A 332 31.03 1.24 18.96
C THR A 332 30.42 -0.11 18.64
N GLN A 333 29.46 -0.13 17.70
CA GLN A 333 28.76 -1.33 17.28
C GLN A 333 28.80 -1.49 15.77
N THR A 334 28.57 -2.71 15.31
CA THR A 334 28.53 -3.05 13.89
C THR A 334 27.10 -3.41 13.52
N ARG A 335 26.52 -2.68 12.57
CA ARG A 335 25.20 -2.94 11.98
C ARG A 335 25.39 -3.66 10.67
N THR A 336 24.64 -4.73 10.43
CA THR A 336 24.61 -5.41 9.14
C THR A 336 23.18 -5.43 8.62
N THR A 337 22.92 -4.78 7.50
CA THR A 337 21.66 -4.89 6.77
C THR A 337 21.81 -5.88 5.63
N THR A 338 20.71 -6.55 5.28
CA THR A 338 20.62 -7.34 4.06
C THR A 338 19.55 -6.72 3.17
N ASP A 339 19.87 -6.42 1.91
CA ASP A 339 18.86 -5.91 0.97
C ASP A 339 17.92 -7.03 0.47
N ALA A 340 16.87 -6.66 -0.26
CA ALA A 340 15.91 -7.61 -0.84
C ALA A 340 16.53 -8.60 -1.84
N SER A 341 17.75 -8.33 -2.33
CA SER A 341 18.52 -9.22 -3.21
C SER A 341 19.47 -10.15 -2.44
N GLY A 342 19.49 -10.08 -1.11
CA GLY A 342 20.35 -10.89 -0.24
C GLY A 342 21.75 -10.32 -0.03
N ASN A 343 22.06 -9.11 -0.51
CA ASN A 343 23.38 -8.49 -0.32
C ASN A 343 23.49 -7.89 1.08
N LYS A 344 24.61 -8.16 1.76
CA LYS A 344 24.87 -7.64 3.10
C LYS A 344 25.72 -6.38 3.07
N THR A 345 25.21 -5.29 3.66
CA THR A 345 25.95 -4.05 3.89
C THR A 345 26.24 -3.94 5.38
N THR A 346 27.49 -3.63 5.75
CA THR A 346 27.91 -3.52 7.16
C THR A 346 28.45 -2.13 7.46
N ALA A 347 27.95 -1.48 8.51
CA ALA A 347 28.34 -0.16 8.96
C ALA A 347 28.78 -0.20 10.43
N THR A 348 29.77 0.62 10.79
CA THR A 348 30.17 0.81 12.19
C THR A 348 29.50 2.07 12.71
N VAL A 349 28.73 1.95 13.79
CA VAL A 349 27.93 3.02 14.37
C VAL A 349 28.35 3.27 15.81
N SER A 350 28.41 4.54 16.21
CA SER A 350 28.62 4.95 17.60
C SER A 350 27.26 5.09 18.27
N ALA A 351 26.93 4.17 19.16
CA ALA A 351 25.69 4.19 19.92
C ALA A 351 25.95 4.73 21.33
N GLU A 352 25.09 5.62 21.80
CA GLU A 352 25.13 6.05 23.18
C GLU A 352 24.08 5.31 24.00
N LYS A 353 24.50 4.81 25.15
CA LYS A 353 23.67 4.13 26.13
C LYS A 353 23.49 5.00 27.36
N PHE A 354 22.25 5.24 27.74
CA PHE A 354 21.89 5.79 29.04
C PHE A 354 21.38 4.69 29.96
N THR A 355 21.76 4.73 31.22
CA THR A 355 21.21 3.83 32.25
C THR A 355 20.77 4.64 33.45
N ILE A 356 19.54 4.36 33.87
CA ILE A 356 18.86 4.95 35.01
C ILE A 356 18.66 3.80 35.99
N LEU A 357 19.29 3.94 37.15
CA LEU A 357 19.08 2.97 38.23
C LEU A 357 17.62 2.99 38.68
N PRO A 358 17.10 1.88 39.23
CA PRO A 358 15.76 1.82 39.78
C PRO A 358 15.42 3.04 40.62
N VAL A 359 14.32 3.72 40.27
CA VAL A 359 13.94 5.00 40.87
C VAL A 359 13.69 4.81 42.37
N SER A 360 14.37 5.60 43.20
CA SER A 360 14.30 5.49 44.66
C SER A 360 13.12 6.29 45.25
N THR A 361 12.48 5.74 46.29
CA THR A 361 11.48 6.44 47.12
C THR A 361 12.05 7.65 47.86
N THR A 362 13.37 7.76 48.00
CA THR A 362 14.03 8.85 48.74
C THR A 362 14.62 9.91 47.82
N ARG A 363 14.29 9.90 46.51
CA ARG A 363 14.80 10.91 45.57
C ARG A 363 14.28 12.29 45.92
N THR A 364 15.08 13.32 45.63
CA THR A 364 14.61 14.71 45.70
C THR A 364 14.09 15.10 44.33
N ASP A 365 12.79 15.26 44.25
CA ASP A 365 12.07 15.65 43.03
C ASP A 365 12.30 17.14 42.70
N SER A 366 12.55 17.41 41.42
CA SER A 366 12.77 18.75 40.89
C SER A 366 11.68 19.27 39.94
N THR A 367 10.74 18.41 39.51
CA THR A 367 9.67 18.72 38.52
C THR A 367 8.26 18.65 39.11
N GLY A 368 8.07 18.15 40.34
CA GLY A 368 6.86 18.31 41.15
C GLY A 368 5.98 17.06 41.35
N GLY A 369 6.38 15.88 40.86
CA GLY A 369 5.61 14.63 40.92
C GLY A 369 6.30 13.51 41.70
N ALA A 370 6.10 13.42 43.02
CA ALA A 370 6.89 12.56 43.92
C ALA A 370 6.86 11.04 43.66
N THR A 371 6.08 10.55 42.68
CA THR A 371 5.84 9.13 42.38
C THR A 371 6.56 8.62 41.14
N THR A 372 6.99 9.51 40.23
CA THR A 372 7.69 9.15 38.97
C THR A 372 8.91 10.03 38.77
N ALA A 373 10.02 9.50 38.24
CA ALA A 373 11.13 10.32 37.80
C ALA A 373 10.96 10.65 36.32
N ASP A 374 10.92 11.94 35.98
CA ASP A 374 10.77 12.40 34.61
C ASP A 374 12.16 12.57 33.97
N VAL A 375 12.43 11.77 32.94
CA VAL A 375 13.76 11.67 32.36
C VAL A 375 13.69 11.72 30.83
N PRO A 376 14.52 12.55 30.19
CA PRO A 376 14.62 12.59 28.75
C PRO A 376 15.36 11.35 28.23
N LEU A 377 14.72 10.65 27.28
CA LEU A 377 15.28 9.52 26.55
C LEU A 377 16.14 10.01 25.36
N PHE A 378 15.76 11.14 24.76
CA PHE A 378 16.41 11.75 23.60
C PHE A 378 16.64 13.27 23.77
N TRP A 379 17.57 13.83 22.98
CA TRP A 379 17.86 15.28 22.89
C TRP A 379 18.12 15.65 21.44
N GLY A 380 17.26 16.47 20.84
CA GLY A 380 17.29 16.75 19.40
C GLY A 380 18.35 17.73 18.88
N GLU A 381 19.17 18.32 19.75
CA GLU A 381 20.31 19.14 19.33
C GLU A 381 21.50 19.06 20.29
N SER A 382 22.66 19.54 19.82
CA SER A 382 23.87 19.75 20.63
C SER A 382 23.66 20.71 21.82
N SER A 383 22.58 21.51 21.82
CA SER A 383 22.15 22.41 22.90
C SER A 383 21.43 21.71 24.06
N ARG A 384 20.83 20.52 23.85
CA ARG A 384 20.07 19.72 24.84
C ARG A 384 18.90 20.44 25.52
N THR A 385 18.16 21.29 24.80
CA THR A 385 17.14 22.15 25.46
C THR A 385 15.74 22.21 24.83
N GLU A 386 15.45 21.66 23.64
CA GLU A 386 14.16 21.90 22.96
C GLU A 386 13.32 20.67 22.55
N TRP A 387 13.88 19.50 22.23
CA TRP A 387 13.11 18.28 21.91
C TRP A 387 13.59 17.07 22.71
N ALA A 388 12.66 16.38 23.38
CA ALA A 388 12.96 15.16 24.09
C ALA A 388 11.74 14.25 24.11
N THR A 389 11.90 13.04 23.57
CA THR A 389 11.15 11.90 24.10
C THR A 389 11.45 11.81 25.58
N THR A 390 10.43 11.77 26.40
CA THR A 390 10.55 11.67 27.85
C THR A 390 9.97 10.37 28.33
N ALA A 391 10.52 9.85 29.43
CA ALA A 391 9.92 8.77 30.19
C ALA A 391 9.60 9.28 31.59
N SER A 392 8.38 9.01 32.04
CA SER A 392 7.99 9.11 33.45
C SER A 392 8.09 7.73 34.07
N ILE A 393 9.11 7.54 34.92
CA ILE A 393 9.49 6.22 35.45
C ILE A 393 9.05 6.07 36.92
N PRO A 394 8.17 5.12 37.26
CA PRO A 394 7.77 4.86 38.64
C PRO A 394 8.93 4.43 39.54
N VAL A 395 8.75 4.63 40.84
CA VAL A 395 9.61 4.04 41.87
C VAL A 395 9.78 2.53 41.65
N GLY A 396 10.99 2.02 41.84
CA GLY A 396 11.33 0.60 41.71
C GLY A 396 11.65 0.14 40.29
N ILE A 397 11.33 0.96 39.28
CA ILE A 397 11.63 0.71 37.87
C ILE A 397 12.94 1.38 37.48
N GLY A 398 13.83 0.63 36.83
CA GLY A 398 15.03 1.11 36.16
C GLY A 398 14.85 1.07 34.65
N LEU A 399 15.61 1.90 33.94
CA LEU A 399 15.52 2.03 32.49
C LEU A 399 16.91 2.16 31.88
N SER A 400 17.14 1.55 30.74
CA SER A 400 18.32 1.81 29.93
C SER A 400 17.93 2.05 28.48
N THR A 401 18.40 3.14 27.87
CA THR A 401 18.20 3.38 26.44
C THR A 401 19.49 3.24 25.67
N GLU A 402 19.39 2.86 24.40
CA GLU A 402 20.52 2.68 23.49
C GLU A 402 20.11 3.07 22.07
N GLY A 403 20.85 4.00 21.46
CA GLY A 403 20.49 4.58 20.15
C GLY A 403 21.64 5.34 19.49
N SER A 404 21.59 5.44 18.16
CA SER A 404 22.50 6.24 17.34
C SER A 404 21.93 7.65 17.25
N ARG A 405 22.47 8.58 18.01
CA ARG A 405 21.80 9.86 18.24
C ARG A 405 21.83 10.78 17.02
N ALA A 406 20.67 11.34 16.68
CA ALA A 406 20.55 12.49 15.79
C ALA A 406 20.82 13.82 16.55
N PRO A 407 21.24 14.90 15.87
CA PRO A 407 21.58 14.97 14.45
C PRO A 407 23.04 14.57 14.27
N ALA A 408 23.29 13.35 13.83
CA ALA A 408 24.55 13.03 13.19
C ALA A 408 24.42 13.56 11.76
N GLU A 409 25.41 14.30 11.25
CA GLU A 409 25.52 14.73 9.84
C GLU A 409 25.48 13.56 8.81
N VAL A 410 25.22 12.31 9.27
CA VAL A 410 25.35 11.04 8.57
C VAL A 410 24.14 10.09 8.82
N GLN A 411 23.15 10.48 9.65
CA GLN A 411 21.93 9.66 9.83
C GLN A 411 21.09 9.73 8.54
N THR A 412 20.93 8.58 7.88
CA THR A 412 20.10 8.41 6.68
C THR A 412 18.97 7.42 6.99
N LYS A 413 17.91 7.43 6.19
CA LYS A 413 16.84 6.41 6.23
C LYS A 413 17.39 4.98 6.25
N GLN A 414 18.45 4.71 5.48
CA GLN A 414 19.10 3.39 5.42
C GLN A 414 19.84 3.02 6.71
N THR A 415 20.51 3.98 7.37
CA THR A 415 21.19 3.71 8.65
C THR A 415 20.19 3.58 9.79
N ALA A 416 19.11 4.33 9.76
CA ALA A 416 18.04 4.21 10.75
C ALA A 416 17.30 2.87 10.62
N LEU A 417 17.07 2.38 9.38
CA LEU A 417 16.60 1.01 9.12
C LEU A 417 17.55 -0.04 9.67
N ALA A 418 18.85 0.16 9.47
CA ALA A 418 19.86 -0.75 10.00
C ALA A 418 19.82 -0.85 11.53
N ASP A 419 19.60 0.28 12.20
CA ASP A 419 19.47 0.32 13.66
C ASP A 419 18.18 -0.34 14.13
N LEU A 420 17.04 -0.05 13.50
CA LEU A 420 15.74 -0.61 13.88
C LEU A 420 15.73 -2.13 13.73
N ILE A 421 16.13 -2.64 12.55
CA ILE A 421 16.25 -4.08 12.31
C ILE A 421 17.22 -4.71 13.30
N PHE A 422 18.38 -4.08 13.55
CA PHE A 422 19.36 -4.60 14.51
C PHE A 422 18.78 -4.71 15.93
N TYR A 423 18.07 -3.68 16.41
CA TYR A 423 17.53 -3.71 17.76
C TYR A 423 16.38 -4.71 17.91
N ILE A 424 15.50 -4.83 16.91
CA ILE A 424 14.46 -5.87 16.90
C ILE A 424 15.12 -7.26 16.92
N ASP A 425 16.06 -7.52 16.00
CA ASP A 425 16.67 -8.85 15.87
C ASP A 425 17.45 -9.29 17.13
N ASN A 426 18.16 -8.37 17.79
CA ASN A 426 18.94 -8.69 18.99
C ASN A 426 18.13 -8.68 20.29
N THR A 427 16.91 -8.16 20.27
CA THR A 427 16.05 -8.08 21.46
C THR A 427 15.00 -9.19 21.46
N THR A 428 14.39 -9.44 20.31
CA THR A 428 13.34 -10.45 20.17
C THR A 428 13.95 -11.85 20.10
N PRO A 429 13.55 -12.79 21.00
CA PRO A 429 14.00 -14.17 20.97
C PRO A 429 13.68 -14.86 19.63
N ASN A 430 14.54 -15.76 19.16
CA ASN A 430 14.25 -16.55 17.94
C ASN A 430 13.11 -17.56 18.10
N THR A 431 12.63 -17.76 19.33
CA THR A 431 11.47 -18.60 19.64
C THR A 431 10.14 -17.86 19.52
N ASP A 432 10.19 -16.54 19.38
CA ASP A 432 9.02 -15.69 19.17
C ASP A 432 8.64 -15.74 17.68
N ASN A 433 7.44 -16.23 17.35
CA ASN A 433 7.02 -16.38 15.96
C ASN A 433 6.66 -15.02 15.33
N GLY A 434 6.28 -14.03 16.16
CA GLY A 434 6.01 -12.65 15.75
C GLY A 434 7.25 -11.88 15.30
N LYS A 435 8.46 -12.37 15.63
CA LYS A 435 9.74 -11.72 15.25
C LYS A 435 9.84 -11.37 13.77
N SER A 436 9.40 -12.25 12.88
CA SER A 436 9.45 -11.98 11.43
C SER A 436 8.56 -10.79 11.06
N LYS A 437 7.37 -10.69 11.66
CA LYS A 437 6.42 -9.60 11.43
C LYS A 437 6.94 -8.27 11.99
N MET A 438 7.58 -8.27 13.16
CA MET A 438 8.24 -7.07 13.69
C MET A 438 9.33 -6.55 12.74
N LEU A 439 10.15 -7.45 12.17
CA LEU A 439 11.23 -7.08 11.24
C LEU A 439 10.69 -6.52 9.92
N SER A 440 9.65 -7.15 9.35
CA SER A 440 9.00 -6.62 8.14
C SER A 440 8.26 -5.33 8.43
N GLY A 441 7.56 -5.23 9.55
CA GLY A 441 6.84 -4.03 10.00
C GLY A 441 7.76 -2.82 10.14
N GLY A 442 8.92 -2.99 10.78
CA GLY A 442 9.94 -1.93 10.85
C GLY A 442 10.46 -1.50 9.47
N THR A 443 10.54 -2.44 8.51
CA THR A 443 10.92 -2.12 7.12
C THR A 443 9.82 -1.34 6.39
N THR A 444 8.56 -1.76 6.54
CA THR A 444 7.38 -1.11 5.93
C THR A 444 7.16 0.29 6.48
N PHE A 445 7.17 0.45 7.82
CA PHE A 445 7.05 1.74 8.49
C PHE A 445 8.06 2.72 7.93
N LEU A 446 9.33 2.32 7.88
CA LEU A 446 10.38 3.14 7.30
C LEU A 446 10.13 3.45 5.84
N GLY A 447 9.74 2.45 5.04
CA GLY A 447 9.35 2.62 3.63
C GLY A 447 8.36 3.77 3.42
N ALA A 448 7.30 3.82 4.24
CA ALA A 448 6.21 4.79 4.17
C ALA A 448 6.61 6.24 4.51
N LEU A 449 7.71 6.45 5.26
CA LEU A 449 8.14 7.78 5.64
C LEU A 449 8.72 8.57 4.44
N SER A 450 8.04 9.65 4.04
CA SER A 450 8.49 10.61 3.01
C SER A 450 9.28 11.77 3.64
N ASN A 451 10.49 12.03 3.15
CA ASN A 451 11.35 13.17 3.55
C ASN A 451 11.67 13.30 5.04
N ILE A 452 12.35 12.30 5.61
CA ILE A 452 12.89 12.43 6.97
C ILE A 452 14.36 12.81 6.93
N GLU A 453 14.66 14.05 7.31
CA GLU A 453 16.01 14.50 7.61
C GLU A 453 16.49 14.00 8.99
N THR A 454 15.58 13.59 9.90
CA THR A 454 15.93 13.00 11.22
C THR A 454 14.92 11.93 11.71
N LEU A 455 15.27 10.63 11.61
CA LEU A 455 14.57 9.53 12.31
C LEU A 455 15.39 9.16 13.53
N VAL A 456 14.73 8.99 14.67
CA VAL A 456 15.39 8.52 15.90
C VAL A 456 14.92 7.11 16.22
N VAL A 457 15.88 6.18 16.27
CA VAL A 457 15.64 4.79 16.67
C VAL A 457 16.29 4.53 18.01
N ASN A 458 15.49 4.13 19.00
CA ASN A 458 15.97 3.82 20.35
C ASN A 458 15.51 2.43 20.79
N LYS A 459 16.46 1.63 21.30
CA LYS A 459 16.12 0.52 22.18
C LYS A 459 15.92 1.05 23.60
N VAL A 460 14.84 0.65 24.26
CA VAL A 460 14.55 0.95 25.67
C VAL A 460 14.43 -0.38 26.42
N THR A 461 15.31 -0.65 27.38
CA THR A 461 15.21 -1.80 28.28
C THR A 461 14.68 -1.36 29.64
N LEU A 462 13.56 -1.94 30.05
CA LEU A 462 12.91 -1.68 31.33
C LEU A 462 13.24 -2.81 32.30
N THR A 463 13.50 -2.44 33.55
CA THR A 463 13.81 -3.39 34.63
C THR A 463 13.04 -3.06 35.88
N SER A 464 12.66 -4.08 36.65
CA SER A 464 12.03 -3.90 37.95
C SER A 464 12.90 -4.51 39.05
N THR A 465 12.91 -3.87 40.22
CA THR A 465 13.45 -4.46 41.45
C THR A 465 12.39 -5.17 42.29
N ASP A 466 11.12 -4.91 41.98
CA ASP A 466 9.97 -5.47 42.67
C ASP A 466 9.37 -6.62 41.86
N ILE A 467 8.77 -7.58 42.57
CA ILE A 467 8.04 -8.72 41.99
C ILE A 467 6.60 -8.38 41.59
N ALA A 468 6.09 -7.23 42.03
CA ALA A 468 4.74 -6.77 41.76
C ALA A 468 4.79 -5.58 40.80
N ALA A 469 3.84 -5.51 39.88
CA ALA A 469 3.70 -4.39 38.96
C ALA A 469 3.49 -3.08 39.72
N SER A 470 4.07 -2.00 39.20
CA SER A 470 3.80 -0.65 39.68
C SER A 470 2.32 -0.30 39.42
N VAL A 471 1.67 0.33 40.42
CA VAL A 471 0.31 0.89 40.26
C VAL A 471 0.30 2.19 39.45
N THR A 472 1.47 2.80 39.27
CA THR A 472 1.67 3.95 38.38
C THR A 472 2.25 3.44 37.07
N PRO A 473 1.66 3.78 35.90
CA PRO A 473 2.19 3.38 34.61
C PRO A 473 3.61 3.89 34.36
N ILE A 474 4.37 3.16 33.53
CA ILE A 474 5.57 3.67 32.89
C ILE A 474 5.10 4.38 31.62
N THR A 475 5.28 5.70 31.56
CA THR A 475 4.82 6.50 30.41
C THR A 475 6.02 6.92 29.58
N ILE A 476 5.97 6.67 28.27
CA ILE A 476 6.90 7.23 27.29
C ILE A 476 6.11 8.22 26.43
N THR A 477 6.62 9.44 26.34
CA THR A 477 6.00 10.52 25.59
C THR A 477 6.96 11.02 24.53
N GLY A 478 6.64 10.78 23.27
CA GLY A 478 7.33 11.32 22.11
C GLY A 478 6.96 12.78 21.85
N THR A 479 7.48 13.33 20.74
CA THR A 479 7.20 14.72 20.35
C THR A 479 6.12 14.74 19.28
N ALA A 480 5.02 15.45 19.50
CA ALA A 480 3.97 15.55 18.49
C ALA A 480 4.53 16.16 17.18
N ASN A 481 4.30 15.50 16.04
CA ASN A 481 4.76 15.92 14.71
C ASN A 481 4.15 17.24 14.20
N THR A 482 3.28 17.88 14.98
CA THR A 482 2.66 19.18 14.69
C THR A 482 3.47 20.38 15.22
N ILE A 483 4.54 20.13 15.97
CA ILE A 483 5.41 21.19 16.53
C ILE A 483 6.48 21.58 15.50
N VAL A 484 6.30 22.74 14.88
CA VAL A 484 7.31 23.38 14.01
C VAL A 484 8.19 24.30 14.86
N THR A 485 9.52 24.16 14.73
CA THR A 485 10.46 24.98 15.48
C THR A 485 10.42 26.45 15.04
N THR A 486 11.01 27.35 15.82
CA THR A 486 11.14 28.77 15.41
C THR A 486 11.98 28.92 14.13
N ALA A 487 12.80 27.92 13.79
CA ALA A 487 13.59 27.84 12.57
C ALA A 487 12.87 27.15 11.40
N GLY A 488 11.68 26.59 11.63
CA GLY A 488 10.90 25.89 10.60
C GLY A 488 11.16 24.38 10.52
N ASP A 489 11.96 23.81 11.41
CA ASP A 489 12.25 22.37 11.43
C ASP A 489 11.03 21.58 11.94
N ILE A 490 10.91 20.33 11.48
CA ILE A 490 9.89 19.38 11.92
C ILE A 490 10.52 18.45 12.96
N ALA A 491 9.77 18.11 14.02
CA ALA A 491 10.22 17.16 15.03
C ALA A 491 10.60 15.79 14.38
N PRO A 492 11.63 15.10 14.89
CA PRO A 492 12.01 13.79 14.37
C PRO A 492 10.92 12.76 14.67
N VAL A 493 10.64 11.88 13.71
CA VAL A 493 9.80 10.70 13.93
C VAL A 493 10.54 9.73 14.85
N GLU A 494 9.83 9.08 15.77
CA GLU A 494 10.43 8.13 16.71
C GLU A 494 10.03 6.67 16.45
N ALA A 495 11.02 5.79 16.50
CA ALA A 495 10.83 4.35 16.50
C ALA A 495 11.45 3.73 17.75
N LEU A 496 10.64 3.03 18.55
CA LEU A 496 11.06 2.41 19.80
C LEU A 496 11.11 0.89 19.69
N VAL A 497 12.15 0.29 20.25
CA VAL A 497 12.21 -1.14 20.55
C VAL A 497 12.28 -1.30 22.07
N ILE A 498 11.14 -1.62 22.69
CA ILE A 498 10.98 -1.69 24.13
C ILE A 498 11.14 -3.13 24.60
N ASP A 499 12.19 -3.36 25.36
CA ASP A 499 12.50 -4.63 26.01
C ASP A 499 11.94 -4.61 27.45
N ALA A 500 10.78 -5.24 27.63
CA ALA A 500 10.00 -5.28 28.86
C ALA A 500 9.97 -6.67 29.53
N HIS A 501 10.74 -7.66 29.04
CA HIS A 501 10.69 -9.05 29.54
C HIS A 501 11.01 -9.23 31.03
N THR A 502 11.66 -8.26 31.68
CA THR A 502 11.97 -8.32 33.11
C THR A 502 10.94 -7.63 34.00
N LEU A 503 9.90 -7.04 33.40
CA LEU A 503 8.83 -6.41 34.15
C LEU A 503 7.91 -7.47 34.79
N PRO A 504 7.33 -7.19 35.97
CA PRO A 504 6.32 -8.05 36.56
C PRO A 504 5.07 -8.17 35.69
N PHE A 505 4.37 -9.29 35.83
CA PHE A 505 3.03 -9.52 35.27
C PHE A 505 2.09 -8.32 35.49
N ASN A 506 1.34 -7.93 34.46
CA ASN A 506 0.45 -6.78 34.39
C ASN A 506 1.13 -5.41 34.58
N SER A 507 2.43 -5.30 34.29
CA SER A 507 3.06 -3.98 34.24
C SER A 507 2.44 -3.12 33.16
N THR A 508 2.12 -1.87 33.48
CA THR A 508 1.47 -0.95 32.55
C THR A 508 2.48 -0.07 31.84
N LEU A 509 2.47 -0.13 30.51
CA LEU A 509 3.18 0.78 29.61
C LEU A 509 2.17 1.73 28.96
N GLN A 510 2.50 3.02 28.93
CA GLN A 510 1.74 4.04 28.25
C GLN A 510 2.62 4.68 27.17
N LEU A 511 2.13 4.71 25.94
CA LEU A 511 2.75 5.38 24.81
C LEU A 511 1.93 6.61 24.49
N GLN A 512 2.58 7.76 24.34
CA GLN A 512 1.94 9.05 24.04
C GLN A 512 2.73 9.71 22.92
N ASN A 513 2.10 9.99 21.79
CA ASN A 513 2.75 10.52 20.58
C ASN A 513 3.98 9.68 20.18
N VAL A 514 3.81 8.36 20.10
CA VAL A 514 4.85 7.42 19.65
C VAL A 514 4.38 6.77 18.36
N GLU A 515 5.01 7.11 17.24
CA GLU A 515 4.55 6.66 15.93
C GLU A 515 4.77 5.17 15.71
N PHE A 516 5.88 4.63 16.21
CA PHE A 516 6.23 3.22 16.02
C PHE A 516 6.86 2.61 17.28
N ALA A 517 6.33 1.46 17.71
CA ALA A 517 6.91 0.70 18.80
C ALA A 517 6.87 -0.81 18.53
N VAL A 518 7.98 -1.49 18.86
CA VAL A 518 8.03 -2.94 19.04
C VAL A 518 8.24 -3.20 20.53
N ILE A 519 7.32 -3.91 21.17
CA ILE A 519 7.38 -4.22 22.61
C ILE A 519 7.59 -5.72 22.80
N ILE A 520 8.67 -6.08 23.48
CA ILE A 520 9.05 -7.45 23.79
C ILE A 520 8.80 -7.71 25.28
N GLY A 521 7.91 -8.65 25.58
CA GLY A 521 7.58 -9.05 26.94
C GLY A 521 6.20 -9.69 26.98
N GLU A 522 5.96 -10.52 27.99
CA GLU A 522 4.70 -11.26 28.16
C GLU A 522 3.86 -10.58 29.25
N ASP A 523 2.53 -10.75 29.20
CA ASP A 523 1.60 -10.33 30.25
C ASP A 523 1.62 -8.83 30.56
N LEU A 524 1.73 -7.98 29.52
CA LEU A 524 1.78 -6.53 29.68
C LEU A 524 0.38 -5.91 29.54
N THR A 525 0.22 -4.76 30.19
CA THR A 525 -0.90 -3.85 29.92
C THR A 525 -0.36 -2.67 29.14
N ILE A 526 -0.74 -2.52 27.88
CA ILE A 526 -0.25 -1.46 27.00
C ILE A 526 -1.40 -0.50 26.69
N ARG A 527 -1.12 0.79 26.79
CA ARG A 527 -2.08 1.85 26.49
C ARG A 527 -1.47 2.79 25.47
N GLY A 528 -2.11 2.88 24.31
CA GLY A 528 -1.90 3.98 23.37
C GLY A 528 -2.42 5.29 23.95
N GLY A 529 -2.04 6.37 23.29
CA GLY A 529 -2.24 7.71 23.78
C GLY A 529 -2.68 8.62 22.65
N GLU A 530 -2.35 9.91 22.74
CA GLU A 530 -2.49 10.80 21.60
C GLU A 530 -1.54 10.38 20.46
N GLY A 531 -1.97 10.60 19.22
CA GLY A 531 -1.20 10.38 18.01
C GLY A 531 -1.23 8.92 17.55
N LYS A 532 -1.38 8.75 16.24
CA LYS A 532 -1.32 7.47 15.53
C LYS A 532 -0.15 6.60 15.98
N ASN A 533 -0.45 5.39 16.42
CA ASN A 533 0.47 4.38 16.90
C ASN A 533 0.52 3.19 15.91
N ILE A 534 1.71 2.80 15.50
CA ILE A 534 1.98 1.51 14.85
C ILE A 534 2.69 0.64 15.89
N LEU A 535 1.97 -0.33 16.45
CA LEU A 535 2.43 -1.15 17.56
C LEU A 535 2.57 -2.62 17.15
N PHE A 536 3.73 -3.19 17.43
CA PHE A 536 3.97 -4.62 17.38
C PHE A 536 4.32 -5.14 18.77
N THR A 537 3.67 -6.21 19.23
CA THR A 537 4.03 -6.93 20.44
C THR A 537 4.55 -8.33 20.15
N GLY A 538 5.25 -8.90 21.13
CA GLY A 538 5.81 -10.25 21.04
C GLY A 538 4.92 -11.30 21.67
N ALA A 539 5.50 -12.45 21.96
CA ALA A 539 4.78 -13.56 22.59
C ALA A 539 4.18 -13.21 23.97
N GLY A 540 3.25 -14.06 24.40
CA GLY A 540 2.54 -14.00 25.68
C GLY A 540 1.26 -13.17 25.60
N HIS A 541 0.32 -13.42 26.52
CA HIS A 541 -0.94 -12.69 26.59
C HIS A 541 -0.69 -11.19 26.83
N GLN A 542 -1.33 -10.31 26.06
CA GLN A 542 -1.27 -8.86 26.19
C GLN A 542 -2.65 -8.28 26.46
N ASN A 543 -2.69 -7.15 27.16
CA ASN A 543 -3.89 -6.32 27.29
C ASN A 543 -3.62 -4.94 26.69
N ILE A 544 -4.09 -4.70 25.47
CA ILE A 544 -3.76 -3.52 24.68
C ILE A 544 -5.02 -2.69 24.43
N MET A 545 -4.91 -1.37 24.61
CA MET A 545 -5.96 -0.41 24.26
C MET A 545 -5.27 0.78 23.63
N LEU A 546 -5.47 1.02 22.35
CA LEU A 546 -4.90 2.16 21.64
C LEU A 546 -5.78 3.42 21.76
N GLY A 547 -5.42 4.47 21.03
CA GLY A 547 -5.94 5.82 21.17
C GLY A 547 -7.25 6.05 20.43
N GLU A 548 -7.50 7.32 20.11
CA GLU A 548 -8.66 7.81 19.36
C GLU A 548 -8.29 8.18 17.90
N ASP A 549 -7.03 7.95 17.51
CA ASP A 549 -6.48 8.26 16.20
C ASP A 549 -6.31 6.96 15.40
N ASP A 550 -6.24 7.03 14.08
CA ASP A 550 -6.13 5.82 13.23
C ASP A 550 -4.85 5.03 13.49
N ASP A 551 -4.96 3.94 14.22
CA ASP A 551 -3.88 3.12 14.74
C ASP A 551 -3.69 1.81 13.94
N GLU A 552 -2.53 1.18 14.12
CA GLU A 552 -2.24 -0.15 13.58
C GLU A 552 -1.59 -1.03 14.66
N LEU A 553 -2.20 -2.18 14.93
CA LEU A 553 -1.83 -3.07 16.03
C LEU A 553 -1.59 -4.51 15.56
N TYR A 554 -0.44 -5.06 15.89
CA TYR A 554 -0.13 -6.49 15.77
C TYR A 554 0.17 -7.07 17.16
N ALA A 555 -0.76 -7.85 17.72
CA ALA A 555 -0.72 -8.29 19.11
C ALA A 555 0.31 -9.42 19.38
N GLY A 556 0.63 -10.23 18.37
CA GLY A 556 1.67 -11.26 18.45
C GLY A 556 1.12 -12.63 18.84
N ASP A 557 1.93 -13.45 19.50
CA ASP A 557 1.48 -14.77 19.95
C ASP A 557 0.91 -14.65 21.37
N GLY A 558 -0.27 -15.20 21.66
CA GLY A 558 -0.87 -15.11 22.98
C GLY A 558 -2.39 -15.13 22.89
N ASP A 559 -3.08 -15.43 23.99
CA ASP A 559 -4.52 -15.17 24.06
C ASP A 559 -4.68 -13.69 24.44
N ASP A 560 -4.79 -12.77 23.49
CA ASP A 560 -4.70 -11.34 23.75
C ASP A 560 -6.07 -10.69 23.96
N THR A 561 -6.08 -9.54 24.63
CA THR A 561 -7.25 -8.64 24.66
C THR A 561 -6.82 -7.30 24.10
N VAL A 562 -7.28 -6.96 22.90
CA VAL A 562 -6.76 -5.83 22.13
C VAL A 562 -7.88 -4.99 21.52
N GLY A 563 -7.63 -3.70 21.38
CA GLY A 563 -8.52 -2.79 20.68
C GLY A 563 -8.06 -1.34 20.74
N SER A 564 -8.92 -0.44 20.31
CA SER A 564 -8.73 1.02 20.30
C SER A 564 -9.92 1.73 20.96
N ALA A 565 -9.82 3.05 21.12
CA ALA A 565 -10.93 3.86 21.61
C ALA A 565 -11.77 4.43 20.45
N GLY A 566 -11.11 4.82 19.37
CA GLY A 566 -11.71 5.18 18.08
C GLY A 566 -10.66 5.51 17.03
N GLY A 567 -11.09 5.97 15.86
CA GLY A 567 -10.26 6.07 14.66
C GLY A 567 -10.60 4.96 13.66
N ASP A 568 -10.08 5.05 12.45
CA ASP A 568 -10.22 3.97 11.44
C ASP A 568 -9.02 3.02 11.58
N ASP A 569 -9.16 2.01 12.46
CA ASP A 569 -8.03 1.22 12.94
C ASP A 569 -7.80 -0.08 12.18
N ARG A 570 -6.55 -0.58 12.22
CA ARG A 570 -6.20 -1.95 11.78
C ARG A 570 -5.67 -2.76 12.96
N ILE A 571 -6.48 -3.70 13.45
CA ILE A 571 -6.16 -4.50 14.63
C ILE A 571 -6.03 -5.97 14.26
N PHE A 572 -4.87 -6.54 14.50
CA PHE A 572 -4.54 -7.95 14.29
C PHE A 572 -4.29 -8.63 15.65
N GLY A 573 -5.16 -9.56 16.03
CA GLY A 573 -5.02 -10.42 17.22
C GLY A 573 -3.88 -11.43 17.09
N GLU A 574 -3.58 -11.85 15.85
CA GLU A 574 -2.45 -12.70 15.50
C GLU A 574 -2.62 -14.19 15.89
N ALA A 575 -1.87 -14.73 16.85
CA ALA A 575 -1.89 -16.17 17.11
C ALA A 575 -2.28 -16.49 18.56
N GLY A 576 -3.45 -17.08 18.74
CA GLY A 576 -4.01 -17.45 20.03
C GLY A 576 -5.51 -17.20 20.04
N ASN A 577 -6.17 -17.29 21.18
CA ASN A 577 -7.61 -17.04 21.29
C ASN A 577 -7.83 -15.60 21.73
N ASP A 578 -8.01 -14.72 20.76
CA ASP A 578 -7.99 -13.29 20.99
C ASP A 578 -9.37 -12.72 21.26
N THR A 579 -9.41 -11.65 22.04
CA THR A 579 -10.57 -10.78 22.19
C THR A 579 -10.25 -9.43 21.58
N ILE A 580 -10.91 -9.10 20.47
CA ILE A 580 -10.64 -7.90 19.67
C ILE A 580 -11.85 -6.94 19.71
N PHE A 581 -11.61 -5.65 19.66
CA PHE A 581 -12.65 -4.63 19.48
C PHE A 581 -12.03 -3.40 18.79
N GLY A 582 -12.77 -2.76 17.89
CA GLY A 582 -12.33 -1.57 17.17
C GLY A 582 -12.53 -0.35 18.05
N GLY A 583 -13.57 0.43 17.78
CA GLY A 583 -13.93 1.54 18.64
C GLY A 583 -15.07 2.29 18.01
N GLU A 584 -14.95 3.62 17.99
CA GLU A 584 -15.66 4.45 17.02
C GLU A 584 -14.84 4.53 15.73
N GLY A 585 -15.45 4.37 14.55
CA GLY A 585 -14.73 4.46 13.26
C GLY A 585 -15.04 3.28 12.33
N ASN A 586 -14.31 3.19 11.22
CA ASN A 586 -14.33 2.05 10.31
C ASN A 586 -13.12 1.16 10.58
N ASP A 587 -13.31 0.15 11.41
CA ASP A 587 -12.21 -0.68 11.86
C ASP A 587 -12.03 -1.93 11.00
N MET A 588 -10.78 -2.37 10.84
CA MET A 588 -10.48 -3.71 10.38
C MET A 588 -9.98 -4.57 11.54
N LEU A 589 -10.81 -5.54 11.93
CA LEU A 589 -10.55 -6.46 13.03
C LEU A 589 -10.19 -7.84 12.48
N HIS A 590 -8.95 -8.24 12.65
CA HIS A 590 -8.45 -9.53 12.20
C HIS A 590 -8.08 -10.40 13.41
N GLY A 591 -8.88 -11.42 13.71
CA GLY A 591 -8.61 -12.32 14.85
C GLY A 591 -7.28 -13.06 14.66
N GLY A 592 -7.14 -13.74 13.53
CA GLY A 592 -5.91 -14.48 13.23
C GLY A 592 -6.14 -15.97 13.41
N SER A 593 -5.12 -16.69 13.85
CA SER A 593 -5.24 -18.13 14.09
C SER A 593 -5.56 -18.39 15.55
N GLY A 594 -6.61 -19.16 15.80
CA GLY A 594 -7.12 -19.55 17.10
C GLY A 594 -8.63 -19.43 17.11
N THR A 595 -9.23 -19.34 18.30
CA THR A 595 -10.68 -19.12 18.43
C THR A 595 -10.93 -17.73 18.95
N ASP A 596 -11.28 -16.82 18.04
CA ASP A 596 -11.28 -15.39 18.34
C ASP A 596 -12.68 -14.84 18.55
N VAL A 597 -12.72 -13.72 19.29
CA VAL A 597 -13.95 -13.02 19.65
C VAL A 597 -13.83 -11.53 19.37
N ALA A 598 -14.60 -11.03 18.41
CA ALA A 598 -14.84 -9.59 18.26
C ALA A 598 -15.91 -9.15 19.27
N THR A 599 -15.72 -8.03 19.99
CA THR A 599 -16.67 -7.58 21.02
C THR A 599 -17.28 -6.22 20.74
N TYR A 600 -18.57 -6.11 21.00
CA TYR A 600 -19.37 -4.89 20.85
C TYR A 600 -20.18 -4.64 22.11
N SER A 601 -20.31 -3.37 22.51
CA SER A 601 -20.92 -2.99 23.79
C SER A 601 -22.45 -2.95 23.77
N GLY A 602 -23.08 -2.82 22.59
CA GLY A 602 -24.54 -2.79 22.43
C GLY A 602 -25.18 -4.19 22.35
N ASN A 603 -26.50 -4.21 22.20
CA ASN A 603 -27.26 -5.46 22.00
C ASN A 603 -27.26 -5.87 20.52
N ILE A 604 -27.37 -7.17 20.20
CA ILE A 604 -27.34 -7.67 18.80
C ILE A 604 -28.32 -6.91 17.88
N ALA A 605 -29.52 -6.59 18.40
CA ALA A 605 -30.57 -5.93 17.61
C ALA A 605 -30.26 -4.47 17.22
N GLU A 606 -29.21 -3.87 17.79
CA GLU A 606 -28.76 -2.51 17.48
C GLU A 606 -27.78 -2.47 16.28
N TYR A 607 -27.32 -3.63 15.81
CA TYR A 607 -26.33 -3.76 14.76
C TYR A 607 -26.89 -4.40 13.49
N ILE A 608 -26.33 -3.97 12.36
CA ILE A 608 -26.49 -4.58 11.05
C ILE A 608 -25.26 -5.44 10.81
N ILE A 609 -25.45 -6.76 10.71
CA ILE A 609 -24.38 -7.72 10.44
C ILE A 609 -24.60 -8.28 9.04
N THR A 610 -23.62 -8.11 8.16
CA THR A 610 -23.64 -8.69 6.81
C THR A 610 -22.42 -9.57 6.58
N ARG A 611 -22.59 -10.64 5.80
CA ARG A 611 -21.51 -11.59 5.50
C ARG A 611 -21.25 -11.57 4.00
N ASP A 612 -19.98 -11.44 3.63
CA ASP A 612 -19.50 -11.69 2.29
C ASP A 612 -18.33 -12.68 2.38
N GLU A 613 -18.62 -13.97 2.25
CA GLU A 613 -17.68 -15.10 2.31
C GLU A 613 -16.57 -15.04 3.35
N GLY A 614 -15.41 -14.43 3.06
CA GLY A 614 -14.28 -14.31 3.97
C GLY A 614 -14.41 -13.14 4.96
N LYS A 615 -15.17 -12.09 4.62
CA LYS A 615 -15.35 -10.85 5.40
C LYS A 615 -16.73 -10.78 6.06
N THR A 616 -16.80 -10.33 7.31
CA THR A 616 -18.06 -10.01 7.99
C THR A 616 -18.07 -8.52 8.27
N TYR A 617 -19.14 -7.84 7.94
CA TYR A 617 -19.28 -6.41 8.18
C TYR A 617 -20.27 -6.18 9.32
N VAL A 618 -19.89 -5.31 10.26
CA VAL A 618 -20.72 -4.94 11.40
C VAL A 618 -20.84 -3.43 11.43
N ALA A 619 -22.07 -2.92 11.48
CA ALA A 619 -22.34 -1.50 11.58
C ALA A 619 -23.45 -1.23 12.61
N LEU A 620 -23.36 -0.14 13.35
CA LEU A 620 -24.47 0.31 14.20
C LEU A 620 -25.63 0.76 13.32
N ALA A 621 -26.85 0.29 13.60
CA ALA A 621 -28.03 0.67 12.80
C ALA A 621 -28.33 2.18 12.86
N SER A 622 -27.91 2.86 13.94
CA SER A 622 -27.99 4.31 14.08
C SER A 622 -26.92 5.08 13.31
N ASN A 623 -25.83 4.42 12.91
CA ASN A 623 -24.73 4.99 12.14
C ASN A 623 -24.20 3.99 11.10
N PRO A 624 -24.96 3.71 10.03
CA PRO A 624 -24.62 2.65 9.08
C PRO A 624 -23.43 2.98 8.16
N ASN A 625 -22.80 4.15 8.33
CA ASN A 625 -21.61 4.56 7.58
C ASN A 625 -20.31 4.19 8.30
N GLU A 626 -20.36 3.93 9.60
CA GLU A 626 -19.26 3.34 10.38
C GLU A 626 -19.41 1.82 10.28
N ILE A 627 -18.52 1.22 9.49
CA ILE A 627 -18.58 -0.19 9.14
C ILE A 627 -17.25 -0.84 9.51
N ASP A 628 -17.33 -1.76 10.46
CA ASP A 628 -16.19 -2.59 10.79
C ASP A 628 -16.12 -3.79 9.85
N THR A 629 -14.92 -4.14 9.44
CA THR A 629 -14.60 -5.35 8.67
C THR A 629 -13.93 -6.36 9.58
N ILE A 630 -14.62 -7.46 9.85
CA ILE A 630 -14.15 -8.57 10.67
C ILE A 630 -13.66 -9.71 9.77
N ILE A 631 -12.43 -10.16 10.01
CA ILE A 631 -11.73 -11.21 9.26
C ILE A 631 -11.15 -12.22 10.25
N ASN A 632 -11.24 -13.52 9.93
CA ASN A 632 -10.70 -14.61 10.76
C ASN A 632 -11.08 -14.47 12.23
N THR A 633 -12.39 -14.40 12.48
CA THR A 633 -12.95 -14.37 13.83
C THR A 633 -14.16 -15.30 13.85
N GLU A 634 -14.26 -16.12 14.89
CA GLU A 634 -15.28 -17.17 14.97
C GLU A 634 -16.57 -16.66 15.60
N THR A 635 -16.46 -15.70 16.50
CA THR A 635 -17.59 -15.21 17.31
C THR A 635 -17.59 -13.69 17.41
N ILE A 636 -18.77 -13.09 17.31
CA ILE A 636 -19.00 -11.71 17.70
C ILE A 636 -19.81 -11.72 18.99
N LYS A 637 -19.33 -11.06 20.03
CA LYS A 637 -19.96 -10.98 21.34
C LYS A 637 -20.57 -9.60 21.56
N PHE A 638 -21.84 -9.58 21.93
CA PHE A 638 -22.63 -8.40 22.25
C PHE A 638 -23.04 -8.43 23.73
N ALA A 639 -23.69 -7.37 24.21
CA ALA A 639 -24.13 -7.28 25.61
C ALA A 639 -25.18 -8.35 26.00
N ASP A 640 -26.04 -8.74 25.06
CA ASP A 640 -27.17 -9.66 25.29
C ASP A 640 -26.96 -11.08 24.72
N GLY A 641 -25.83 -11.33 24.05
CA GLY A 641 -25.55 -12.66 23.50
C GLY A 641 -24.36 -12.71 22.56
N ASN A 642 -24.18 -13.88 21.93
CA ASN A 642 -23.14 -14.12 20.94
C ASN A 642 -23.77 -14.37 19.57
N TYR A 643 -23.12 -13.87 18.53
CA TYR A 643 -23.34 -14.20 17.14
C TYR A 643 -22.17 -15.09 16.66
N THR A 644 -22.46 -16.32 16.26
CA THR A 644 -21.44 -17.23 15.72
C THR A 644 -21.28 -16.97 14.23
N ILE A 645 -20.05 -16.75 13.79
CA ILE A 645 -19.72 -16.65 12.36
C ILE A 645 -19.64 -18.07 11.81
N GLU A 646 -20.68 -18.43 11.07
CA GLU A 646 -20.79 -19.70 10.37
C GLU A 646 -20.05 -19.63 9.03
N ASN A 647 -19.15 -20.59 8.79
CA ASN A 647 -18.42 -20.72 7.54
C ASN A 647 -18.91 -21.98 6.81
N SER A 648 -19.07 -21.87 5.49
CA SER A 648 -19.44 -23.05 4.69
C SER A 648 -18.25 -24.02 4.61
N ILE A 649 -18.53 -25.31 4.46
CA ILE A 649 -17.47 -26.32 4.24
C ILE A 649 -16.67 -25.99 2.96
N MET A 650 -17.27 -25.28 2.00
CA MET A 650 -16.58 -24.83 0.79
C MET A 650 -15.45 -23.85 1.11
N LEU A 651 -15.62 -22.94 2.07
CA LEU A 651 -14.58 -22.01 2.50
C LEU A 651 -13.37 -22.75 3.10
N ASN A 652 -13.60 -23.77 3.93
CA ASN A 652 -12.53 -24.63 4.46
C ASN A 652 -11.76 -25.33 3.35
N LYS A 653 -12.46 -25.81 2.32
CA LYS A 653 -11.82 -26.43 1.15
C LYS A 653 -10.92 -25.44 0.42
N ILE A 654 -11.38 -24.22 0.16
CA ILE A 654 -10.60 -23.19 -0.52
C ILE A 654 -9.35 -22.81 0.28
N ALA A 655 -9.48 -22.58 1.60
CA ALA A 655 -8.34 -22.31 2.47
C ALA A 655 -7.31 -23.46 2.42
N THR A 656 -7.80 -24.70 2.38
CA THR A 656 -6.95 -25.89 2.24
C THR A 656 -6.21 -25.92 0.90
N LEU A 657 -6.80 -25.45 -0.20
CA LEU A 657 -6.12 -25.43 -1.50
C LEU A 657 -4.94 -24.44 -1.51
N TYR A 658 -5.06 -23.30 -0.85
CA TYR A 658 -3.94 -22.38 -0.64
C TYR A 658 -2.78 -23.06 0.09
N THR A 659 -3.07 -23.74 1.20
CA THR A 659 -2.02 -24.37 2.01
C THR A 659 -1.41 -25.60 1.34
N GLN A 660 -2.21 -26.47 0.74
CA GLN A 660 -1.73 -27.70 0.10
C GLN A 660 -1.00 -27.44 -1.22
N ILE A 661 -1.52 -26.55 -2.07
CA ILE A 661 -0.96 -26.34 -3.41
C ILE A 661 0.13 -25.25 -3.39
N LEU A 662 -0.14 -24.12 -2.73
CA LEU A 662 0.78 -22.96 -2.76
C LEU A 662 1.70 -22.90 -1.54
N GLY A 663 1.42 -23.67 -0.48
CA GLY A 663 2.27 -23.72 0.72
C GLY A 663 2.16 -22.48 1.61
N ARG A 664 1.05 -21.73 1.53
CA ARG A 664 0.82 -20.49 2.28
C ARG A 664 -0.66 -20.29 2.60
N GLN A 665 -0.97 -19.37 3.50
CA GLN A 665 -2.35 -18.92 3.75
C GLN A 665 -2.88 -18.08 2.58
N ALA A 666 -4.20 -17.92 2.51
CA ALA A 666 -4.84 -17.13 1.48
C ALA A 666 -4.65 -15.63 1.72
N GLU A 667 -4.50 -14.86 0.65
CA GLU A 667 -4.83 -13.43 0.67
C GLU A 667 -6.36 -13.24 0.66
N ILE A 668 -6.87 -12.28 1.44
CA ILE A 668 -8.31 -12.14 1.65
C ILE A 668 -9.06 -11.87 0.33
N ASP A 669 -8.51 -11.05 -0.56
CA ASP A 669 -9.19 -10.71 -1.82
C ASP A 669 -9.19 -11.87 -2.82
N GLY A 670 -8.12 -12.67 -2.84
CA GLY A 670 -8.08 -13.90 -3.62
C GLY A 670 -9.02 -14.97 -3.06
N PHE A 671 -9.08 -15.09 -1.73
CA PHE A 671 -10.05 -15.96 -1.05
C PHE A 671 -11.48 -15.58 -1.41
N GLN A 672 -11.80 -14.28 -1.38
CA GLN A 672 -13.10 -13.73 -1.78
C GLN A 672 -13.44 -14.06 -3.24
N TYR A 673 -12.46 -13.91 -4.14
CA TYR A 673 -12.63 -14.24 -5.55
C TYR A 673 -13.02 -15.72 -5.75
N TRP A 674 -12.29 -16.63 -5.10
CA TRP A 674 -12.55 -18.07 -5.22
C TRP A 674 -13.81 -18.53 -4.49
N ALA A 675 -14.20 -17.84 -3.43
CA ALA A 675 -15.35 -18.21 -2.62
C ALA A 675 -16.70 -17.93 -3.30
N LYS A 676 -16.75 -17.15 -4.39
CA LYS A 676 -18.01 -16.89 -5.11
C LYS A 676 -18.57 -18.18 -5.72
N ASP A 677 -19.86 -18.43 -5.49
CA ASP A 677 -20.65 -19.60 -5.93
C ASP A 677 -20.67 -19.94 -7.44
N THR A 678 -19.94 -19.20 -8.27
CA THR A 678 -19.94 -19.38 -9.73
C THR A 678 -18.85 -20.32 -10.25
N ILE A 679 -17.89 -20.72 -9.41
CA ILE A 679 -16.75 -21.54 -9.79
C ILE A 679 -16.82 -22.89 -9.06
N SER A 680 -16.72 -23.99 -9.81
CA SER A 680 -16.66 -25.33 -9.21
C SER A 680 -15.34 -25.56 -8.49
N LEU A 681 -15.34 -26.34 -7.41
CA LEU A 681 -14.13 -26.68 -6.65
C LEU A 681 -13.04 -27.31 -7.55
N GLY A 682 -13.43 -28.11 -8.53
CA GLY A 682 -12.52 -28.67 -9.52
C GLY A 682 -11.80 -27.59 -10.33
N ASN A 683 -12.51 -26.55 -10.77
CA ASN A 683 -11.91 -25.44 -11.49
C ASN A 683 -11.08 -24.52 -10.59
N ILE A 684 -11.47 -24.35 -9.32
CA ILE A 684 -10.64 -23.63 -8.34
C ILE A 684 -9.29 -24.36 -8.20
N ALA A 685 -9.29 -25.66 -7.88
CA ALA A 685 -8.05 -26.41 -7.74
C ALA A 685 -7.19 -26.43 -9.00
N LEU A 686 -7.80 -26.54 -10.19
CA LEU A 686 -7.08 -26.41 -11.45
C LEU A 686 -6.48 -25.01 -11.62
N GLY A 687 -7.20 -23.94 -11.27
CA GLY A 687 -6.68 -22.57 -11.30
C GLY A 687 -5.40 -22.42 -10.46
N PHE A 688 -5.32 -23.09 -9.31
CA PHE A 688 -4.13 -23.09 -8.46
C PHE A 688 -3.00 -23.91 -9.08
N ILE A 689 -3.26 -25.13 -9.53
CA ILE A 689 -2.24 -26.02 -10.14
C ILE A 689 -1.72 -25.44 -11.47
N GLU A 690 -2.55 -24.72 -12.21
CA GLU A 690 -2.18 -24.08 -13.48
C GLU A 690 -1.53 -22.70 -13.28
N SER A 691 -1.55 -22.17 -12.06
CA SER A 691 -1.04 -20.84 -11.77
C SER A 691 0.48 -20.71 -12.02
N ALA A 692 0.89 -19.49 -12.36
CA ALA A 692 2.30 -19.14 -12.45
C ALA A 692 3.02 -19.35 -11.10
N GLU A 693 2.30 -19.14 -9.99
CA GLU A 693 2.82 -19.33 -8.64
C GLU A 693 3.17 -20.80 -8.37
N TYR A 694 2.23 -21.73 -8.58
CA TYR A 694 2.50 -23.16 -8.41
C TYR A 694 3.62 -23.65 -9.32
N LYS A 695 3.63 -23.18 -10.58
CA LYS A 695 4.73 -23.51 -11.51
C LYS A 695 6.08 -23.03 -11.01
N SER A 696 6.13 -21.84 -10.39
CA SER A 696 7.37 -21.27 -9.85
C SER A 696 7.84 -22.03 -8.60
N SER A 697 6.94 -22.45 -7.72
CA SER A 697 7.29 -23.14 -6.47
C SER A 697 7.60 -24.62 -6.67
N SER A 698 6.83 -25.33 -7.52
CA SER A 698 6.98 -26.77 -7.75
C SER A 698 7.91 -27.12 -8.92
N GLY A 699 8.12 -26.19 -9.87
CA GLY A 699 8.79 -26.46 -11.14
C GLY A 699 7.93 -27.22 -12.16
N VAL A 700 6.66 -27.47 -11.85
CA VAL A 700 5.75 -28.26 -12.68
C VAL A 700 5.06 -27.38 -13.72
N ASN A 701 5.14 -27.77 -14.99
CA ASN A 701 4.46 -27.08 -16.09
C ASN A 701 3.26 -27.89 -16.58
N TRP A 702 2.08 -27.63 -16.00
CA TRP A 702 0.85 -28.40 -16.22
C TRP A 702 0.52 -28.68 -17.69
N GLU A 703 0.63 -27.68 -18.56
CA GLU A 703 0.29 -27.80 -19.99
C GLU A 703 1.13 -28.83 -20.73
N THR A 704 2.33 -29.14 -20.23
CA THR A 704 3.26 -30.08 -20.87
C THR A 704 3.10 -31.52 -20.39
N LEU A 705 2.31 -31.74 -19.34
CA LEU A 705 2.13 -33.05 -18.73
C LEU A 705 1.14 -33.91 -19.52
N ASP A 706 1.42 -35.21 -19.61
CA ASP A 706 0.45 -36.20 -20.06
C ASP A 706 -0.60 -36.49 -18.96
N ALA A 707 -1.66 -37.22 -19.32
CA ALA A 707 -2.75 -37.52 -18.38
C ALA A 707 -2.27 -38.29 -17.13
N SER A 708 -1.24 -39.13 -17.26
CA SER A 708 -0.69 -39.90 -16.15
C SER A 708 0.07 -39.00 -15.16
N ALA A 709 0.87 -38.07 -15.68
CA ALA A 709 1.59 -37.10 -14.88
C ALA A 709 0.63 -36.07 -14.24
N LYS A 710 -0.42 -35.64 -14.94
CA LYS A 710 -1.47 -34.77 -14.36
C LYS A 710 -2.19 -35.41 -13.19
N VAL A 711 -2.50 -36.71 -13.27
CA VAL A 711 -3.07 -37.44 -12.12
C VAL A 711 -2.08 -37.52 -10.97
N GLU A 712 -0.78 -37.70 -11.23
CA GLU A 712 0.24 -37.64 -10.15
C GLU A 712 0.21 -36.29 -9.43
N GLN A 713 0.06 -35.20 -10.18
CA GLN A 713 -0.01 -33.86 -9.60
C GLN A 713 -1.25 -33.66 -8.72
N PHE A 714 -2.38 -34.32 -8.99
CA PHE A 714 -3.49 -34.30 -8.04
C PHE A 714 -3.17 -34.99 -6.72
N TYR A 715 -2.39 -36.08 -6.73
CA TYR A 715 -1.94 -36.71 -5.48
C TYR A 715 -0.93 -35.84 -4.73
N GLU A 716 0.07 -35.29 -5.44
CA GLU A 716 1.13 -34.51 -4.83
C GLU A 716 0.63 -33.14 -4.32
N ALA A 717 -0.11 -32.40 -5.14
CA ALA A 717 -0.54 -31.03 -4.83
C ALA A 717 -1.76 -30.96 -3.91
N LEU A 718 -2.69 -31.92 -3.99
CA LEU A 718 -3.91 -31.89 -3.16
C LEU A 718 -3.76 -32.74 -1.91
N LEU A 719 -3.10 -33.91 -2.01
CA LEU A 719 -3.01 -34.87 -0.91
C LEU A 719 -1.62 -34.93 -0.24
N GLY A 720 -0.65 -34.17 -0.75
CA GLY A 720 0.70 -34.09 -0.17
C GLY A 720 1.50 -35.40 -0.24
N ARG A 721 1.16 -36.32 -1.16
CA ARG A 721 1.82 -37.63 -1.28
C ARG A 721 1.89 -38.14 -2.71
N SER A 722 2.77 -39.12 -2.96
CA SER A 722 2.76 -39.84 -4.22
C SER A 722 1.55 -40.78 -4.35
N SER A 723 1.15 -41.01 -5.59
CA SER A 723 0.05 -41.92 -5.93
C SER A 723 0.41 -43.39 -5.68
N ASP A 724 -0.60 -44.20 -5.37
CA ASP A 724 -0.48 -45.65 -5.43
C ASP A 724 -0.84 -46.17 -6.84
N GLU A 725 -0.30 -47.34 -7.20
CA GLU A 725 -0.45 -47.90 -8.55
C GLU A 725 -1.92 -48.11 -8.95
N GLY A 726 -2.76 -48.55 -8.00
CA GLY A 726 -4.18 -48.83 -8.25
C GLY A 726 -5.02 -47.57 -8.40
N GLY A 727 -4.85 -46.62 -7.48
CA GLY A 727 -5.53 -45.33 -7.48
C GLY A 727 -5.17 -44.50 -8.71
N LYS A 728 -3.87 -44.45 -9.09
CA LYS A 728 -3.44 -43.77 -10.30
C LYS A 728 -4.06 -44.38 -11.55
N ALA A 729 -4.03 -45.71 -11.68
CA ALA A 729 -4.59 -46.41 -12.83
C ALA A 729 -6.11 -46.16 -12.98
N TYR A 730 -6.84 -46.09 -11.87
CA TYR A 730 -8.27 -45.77 -11.87
C TYR A 730 -8.55 -44.40 -12.49
N TRP A 731 -7.91 -43.33 -11.98
CA TRP A 731 -8.15 -41.97 -12.44
C TRP A 731 -7.69 -41.75 -13.88
N VAL A 732 -6.52 -42.30 -14.26
CA VAL A 732 -6.04 -42.22 -15.64
C VAL A 732 -7.01 -42.90 -16.61
N ASN A 733 -7.56 -44.07 -16.23
CA ASN A 733 -8.56 -44.73 -17.06
C ASN A 733 -9.86 -43.92 -17.15
N ALA A 734 -10.34 -43.36 -16.04
CA ALA A 734 -11.54 -42.52 -16.02
C ALA A 734 -11.41 -41.33 -16.99
N ILE A 735 -10.27 -40.62 -16.94
CA ILE A 735 -9.97 -39.50 -17.84
C ILE A 735 -9.92 -39.95 -19.30
N ASN A 736 -9.23 -41.06 -19.58
CA ASN A 736 -9.16 -41.63 -20.94
C ASN A 736 -10.52 -42.08 -21.48
N THR A 737 -11.50 -42.33 -20.60
CA THR A 737 -12.88 -42.69 -20.96
C THR A 737 -13.87 -41.52 -20.96
N GLY A 738 -13.40 -40.28 -20.78
CA GLY A 738 -14.19 -39.07 -20.98
C GLY A 738 -14.45 -38.22 -19.72
N MET A 739 -13.90 -38.57 -18.55
CA MET A 739 -13.90 -37.68 -17.39
C MET A 739 -12.99 -36.48 -17.64
N THR A 740 -13.44 -35.28 -17.28
CA THR A 740 -12.61 -34.06 -17.40
C THR A 740 -11.61 -33.97 -16.25
N PHE A 741 -10.54 -33.17 -16.41
CA PHE A 741 -9.62 -32.89 -15.32
C PHE A 741 -10.29 -32.12 -14.17
N GLU A 742 -11.28 -31.28 -14.48
CA GLU A 742 -12.10 -30.59 -13.47
C GLU A 742 -12.84 -31.62 -12.59
N GLN A 743 -13.53 -32.57 -13.21
CA GLN A 743 -14.25 -33.63 -12.49
C GLN A 743 -13.30 -34.53 -11.68
N ALA A 744 -12.11 -34.78 -12.20
CA ALA A 744 -11.08 -35.51 -11.47
C ALA A 744 -10.61 -34.70 -10.24
N ALA A 745 -10.22 -33.44 -10.42
CA ALA A 745 -9.78 -32.55 -9.33
C ALA A 745 -10.86 -32.43 -8.24
N GLU A 746 -12.11 -32.21 -8.63
CA GLU A 746 -13.24 -32.18 -7.70
C GLU A 746 -13.41 -33.52 -6.96
N GLY A 747 -13.24 -34.65 -7.65
CA GLY A 747 -13.27 -35.97 -7.03
C GLY A 747 -12.14 -36.21 -6.01
N PHE A 748 -10.96 -35.62 -6.20
CA PHE A 748 -9.89 -35.62 -5.21
C PHE A 748 -10.26 -34.75 -4.01
N ILE A 749 -10.76 -33.54 -4.25
CA ILE A 749 -11.16 -32.60 -3.20
C ILE A 749 -12.25 -33.22 -2.33
N GLU A 750 -13.24 -33.88 -2.91
CA GLU A 750 -14.35 -34.51 -2.17
C GLU A 750 -13.99 -35.87 -1.55
N SER A 751 -12.76 -36.37 -1.77
CA SER A 751 -12.35 -37.67 -1.25
C SER A 751 -12.30 -37.70 0.28
N ILE A 752 -12.53 -38.90 0.86
CA ILE A 752 -12.42 -39.12 2.33
C ILE A 752 -11.03 -38.72 2.84
N GLU A 753 -10.01 -38.92 2.02
CA GLU A 753 -8.64 -38.55 2.37
C GLU A 753 -8.49 -37.04 2.50
N MET A 754 -8.95 -36.28 1.50
CA MET A 754 -8.90 -34.82 1.53
C MET A 754 -9.75 -34.23 2.67
N GLN A 755 -10.91 -34.83 2.96
CA GLN A 755 -11.75 -34.41 4.10
C GLN A 755 -11.00 -34.48 5.45
N GLY A 756 -10.01 -35.37 5.58
CA GLY A 756 -9.15 -35.46 6.76
C GLY A 756 -8.02 -34.42 6.79
N ILE A 757 -7.86 -33.61 5.73
CA ILE A 757 -6.80 -32.61 5.55
C ILE A 757 -7.38 -31.19 5.58
N TYR A 758 -8.71 -31.01 5.49
CA TYR A 758 -9.30 -29.69 5.46
C TYR A 758 -8.89 -28.85 6.67
N GLN A 759 -8.41 -27.65 6.39
CA GLN A 759 -8.05 -26.67 7.39
C GLN A 759 -9.29 -26.24 8.16
N ALA A 760 -9.20 -26.28 9.48
CA ALA A 760 -10.24 -25.74 10.34
C ALA A 760 -10.22 -24.20 10.26
N LYS A 761 -11.34 -23.55 10.54
CA LYS A 761 -11.40 -22.08 10.43
C LYS A 761 -10.52 -21.39 11.47
N GLU A 762 -10.35 -22.05 12.61
CA GLU A 762 -9.47 -21.63 13.70
C GLU A 762 -7.99 -21.68 13.30
N ASP A 763 -7.64 -22.38 12.21
CA ASP A 763 -6.27 -22.42 11.70
C ASP A 763 -6.05 -21.39 10.58
N TRP A 764 -7.05 -20.59 10.20
CA TRP A 764 -6.91 -19.59 9.14
C TRP A 764 -6.12 -18.38 9.64
N ASN A 765 -5.29 -17.81 8.78
CA ASN A 765 -4.62 -16.55 9.06
C ASN A 765 -4.33 -15.84 7.73
N PHE A 766 -5.38 -15.22 7.19
CA PHE A 766 -5.38 -14.61 5.85
C PHE A 766 -4.51 -13.35 5.82
N PHE A 767 -3.85 -13.13 4.70
CA PHE A 767 -3.14 -11.88 4.44
C PHE A 767 -4.15 -10.82 4.01
N VAL A 768 -4.01 -9.60 4.55
CA VAL A 768 -4.80 -8.42 4.15
C VAL A 768 -3.95 -7.51 3.28
#